data_AF-A0A4U0RCF1-F1
#
_entry.id   AF-A0A4U0RCF1-F1
#
_cell.length_a   1.000
_cell.length_b   1.000
_cell.length_c   1.000
_cell.angle_alpha   90.00
_cell.angle_beta   90.00
_cell.angle_gamma   90.00
#
_symmetry.space_group_name_H-M   'P 1'
#
loop_
_entity.id
_entity.type
_entity.pdbx_description
1 polymer ?
#
loop_
_entity_poly.entity_id
_entity_poly.type
_entity_poly.pdbx_seq_one_letter_code
_entity_poly.pdbx_strand_id
1 'polypeptide(L)'
;MAKRAVRFSDLKNGLAGVGGGFDAAAVKRIAETVAREVAEGYDGANVDLGQLQADIDAAAAEAAAARAEVINAVSAANDAQAYADALVNAVRSDLAADFTQAQEAATVAAQQIQTAADAVLAEAVRVQDWSAEAQVGATQAQAARDLAVIARQGAQGHEAAAELAAGVAATARDQAGAQADAAATSRTQAAGFASDSSASAIASEQSRLAADAARGGAENAEAGAQAARDTSVSAKNDAEGASSQAQTSANLAAQSRTDAAGFADAAGTARTQAQNSASAAAGSASTAATQATNAGSSATAANSSRIAAEAARDGANAANASAGINRDQAVTARQNAETAAAGAQESLRLTAEVSGRDMSVINDTFLQSSDWIRWNSGGSLLNLPNSVYPIGRDWRFTVGATQDDGMAIIGSPPTIWTGQLNADAYAIEVEFTLNSGTLTGAGIGLWWINTAGTEWAPRLNLADMVSGPRTNAQTTQTARGIIVRPAGFTGTLASHRLYAFANWIGLGLRAAKTITFHRIRIRPATAEELGRGEVAAGVQANLLVNYLTSAQTNQAVADLEERLTAAMGGSLAAVRRSATAIANLSGSVARIVNIATVNGQPVGAGIEAVAFNNTGGSSGTLLKLVGDNVVAKGTLSASALVVGLGKNLIPDPQFLNGLQDIGQFVGGGQTATFGLRKAPQTWGGAQYPSLEIFQGNTFSGGFADAVFRPVQNEAGDGGFIPCEGNAWYMASGKVSNHRANGQLIFSWFTADGTPISSVNSPQFDYGSQSSTNPETWQRAQFLARAPANAALMRVHFRKLGTKSGTNSFMFIYKPQVEETHEDATAPTAWDAGGSTYINGSRMITDTFDATRLIRTPDIRAIMGRFGSLTAANISVGVGEVGTIMLNGNAVTVGAGQELGNFVPGNGAWQVANSVSYTLPFSGAVTIQWFASQNYLVRQSQAIGIRLRINGTVQWSRIAGDPNGGATIEQDWLVMGWRRLLGAGTHNIVVDWWSNNANLRLETRSLMINGAMR
;
A
#
# COMPACT_ATOMS: atom_id res chain seq x y z
N MET A 1 36.44 -52.57 54.75
CA MET A 1 35.41 -51.52 54.94
C MET A 1 34.37 -51.69 53.84
N ALA A 2 33.10 -51.81 54.25
CA ALA A 2 32.01 -52.36 53.46
C ALA A 2 31.48 -51.38 52.40
N LYS A 3 31.45 -51.82 51.13
CA LYS A 3 30.77 -51.13 50.03
C LYS A 3 29.25 -51.22 50.23
N ARG A 4 28.61 -50.12 50.64
CA ARG A 4 27.14 -49.98 50.60
C ARG A 4 26.72 -49.58 49.19
N ALA A 5 26.33 -50.58 48.41
CA ALA A 5 25.54 -50.35 47.20
C ALA A 5 24.13 -49.93 47.64
N VAL A 6 23.76 -48.68 47.36
CA VAL A 6 22.38 -48.19 47.52
C VAL A 6 21.51 -48.95 46.52
N ARG A 7 20.60 -49.79 47.03
CA ARG A 7 19.66 -50.55 46.20
C ARG A 7 18.46 -49.66 45.92
N PHE A 8 18.09 -49.53 44.64
CA PHE A 8 16.87 -48.87 44.15
C PHE A 8 15.56 -49.36 44.81
N SER A 9 15.59 -50.43 45.60
CA SER A 9 14.44 -50.92 46.39
C SER A 9 14.01 -49.97 47.51
N ASP A 10 14.90 -49.13 48.04
CA ASP A 10 14.59 -48.27 49.19
C ASP A 10 13.78 -47.02 48.78
N LEU A 11 13.87 -46.62 47.50
CA LEU A 11 12.99 -45.60 46.90
C LEU A 11 11.55 -46.09 46.72
N LYS A 12 11.33 -47.41 46.59
CA LYS A 12 10.00 -47.96 46.33
C LYS A 12 9.09 -47.94 47.56
N ASN A 13 9.65 -47.98 48.78
CA ASN A 13 8.87 -47.93 50.02
C ASN A 13 8.47 -46.50 50.44
N GLY A 14 9.13 -45.46 49.91
CA GLY A 14 8.73 -44.06 50.10
C GLY A 14 7.62 -43.59 49.15
N LEU A 15 7.37 -44.33 48.07
CA LEU A 15 6.44 -43.97 46.99
C LEU A 15 5.03 -44.56 47.14
N ALA A 16 4.77 -45.35 48.18
CA ALA A 16 3.48 -46.06 48.36
C ALA A 16 2.39 -45.24 49.06
N GLY A 17 2.60 -43.94 49.36
CA GLY A 17 1.70 -43.18 50.25
C GLY A 17 1.12 -41.86 49.73
N VAL A 18 1.45 -41.38 48.52
CA VAL A 18 1.11 -39.99 48.13
C VAL A 18 0.30 -39.96 46.83
N GLY A 19 -1.01 -40.23 46.96
CA GLY A 19 -2.01 -39.86 45.96
C GLY A 19 -2.36 -38.39 46.12
N GLY A 20 -1.58 -37.51 45.50
CA GLY A 20 -1.78 -36.07 45.49
C GLY A 20 -0.56 -35.38 44.92
N GLY A 21 -0.75 -34.52 43.92
CA GLY A 21 0.28 -34.02 43.01
C GLY A 21 1.60 -33.63 43.69
N PHE A 22 2.71 -33.98 43.03
CA PHE A 22 4.05 -33.60 43.46
C PHE A 22 4.17 -32.08 43.53
N ASP A 23 4.19 -31.54 44.76
CA ASP A 23 4.64 -30.18 45.04
C ASP A 23 6.11 -30.06 44.59
N ALA A 24 6.41 -29.01 43.81
CA ALA A 24 7.74 -28.69 43.31
C ALA A 24 8.82 -28.69 44.42
N ALA A 25 8.45 -28.45 45.68
CA ALA A 25 9.34 -28.52 46.83
C ALA A 25 9.78 -29.95 47.19
N ALA A 26 9.00 -30.98 46.88
CA ALA A 26 9.38 -32.38 47.07
C ALA A 26 10.39 -32.84 46.00
N VAL A 27 10.17 -32.45 44.75
CA VAL A 27 11.09 -32.74 43.64
C VAL A 27 12.43 -32.02 43.82
N LYS A 28 12.40 -30.76 44.28
CA LYS A 28 13.60 -29.99 44.59
C LYS A 28 14.45 -30.65 45.69
N ARG A 29 13.84 -31.14 46.77
CA ARG A 29 14.56 -31.82 47.86
C ARG A 29 15.20 -33.14 47.43
N ILE A 30 14.55 -33.89 46.55
CA ILE A 30 15.10 -35.14 46.00
C ILE A 30 16.28 -34.82 45.07
N ALA A 31 16.16 -33.80 44.20
CA ALA A 31 17.25 -33.38 43.31
C ALA A 31 18.47 -32.85 44.08
N GLU A 32 18.26 -32.05 45.14
CA GLU A 32 19.34 -31.55 46.00
C GLU A 32 20.04 -32.67 46.79
N THR A 33 19.32 -33.72 47.17
CA THR A 33 19.91 -34.86 47.89
C THR A 33 20.75 -35.72 46.94
N VAL A 34 20.26 -35.99 45.73
CA VAL A 34 20.99 -36.75 44.70
C VAL A 34 22.23 -35.99 44.23
N ALA A 35 22.14 -34.66 44.03
CA ALA A 35 23.29 -33.84 43.65
C ALA A 35 24.39 -33.83 44.73
N ARG A 36 24.01 -33.85 46.01
CA ARG A 36 24.95 -33.89 47.13
C ARG A 36 25.65 -35.25 47.27
N GLU A 37 24.91 -36.35 47.12
CA GLU A 37 25.47 -37.70 47.17
C GLU A 37 26.39 -38.01 45.97
N VAL A 38 26.13 -37.40 44.81
CA VAL A 38 27.02 -37.49 43.63
C VAL A 38 28.28 -36.65 43.82
N ALA A 39 28.18 -35.47 44.43
CA ALA A 39 29.34 -34.61 44.72
C ALA A 39 30.27 -35.22 45.80
N GLU A 40 29.73 -35.91 46.80
CA GLU A 40 30.53 -36.55 47.86
C GLU A 40 31.21 -37.87 47.42
N GLY A 41 30.82 -38.44 46.28
CA GLY A 41 31.41 -39.66 45.72
C GLY A 41 32.57 -39.44 44.73
N TYR A 42 32.87 -38.19 44.36
CA TYR A 42 33.80 -37.84 43.28
C TYR A 42 35.09 -37.18 43.80
N ASP A 43 35.84 -37.90 44.62
CA ASP A 43 37.15 -37.48 45.10
C ASP A 43 38.20 -37.71 43.98
N GLY A 44 38.33 -36.76 43.05
CA GLY A 44 39.34 -36.86 41.99
C GLY A 44 39.29 -35.89 40.81
N ALA A 45 38.32 -34.97 40.70
CA ALA A 45 38.33 -33.96 39.66
C ALA A 45 38.03 -32.57 40.23
N ASN A 46 38.92 -31.60 39.97
CA ASN A 46 38.72 -30.18 40.22
C ASN A 46 37.50 -29.68 39.43
N VAL A 47 36.30 -29.92 39.94
CA VAL A 47 35.08 -29.28 39.42
C VAL A 47 35.01 -27.92 40.09
N ASP A 48 35.20 -26.88 39.29
CA ASP A 48 35.03 -25.49 39.72
C ASP A 48 33.55 -25.25 40.03
N LEU A 49 33.20 -25.38 41.31
CA LEU A 49 31.84 -25.15 41.83
C LEU A 49 31.35 -23.73 41.53
N GLY A 50 32.26 -22.77 41.30
CA GLY A 50 31.92 -21.42 40.87
C GLY A 50 31.37 -21.39 39.45
N GLN A 51 31.95 -22.17 38.53
CA GLN A 51 31.45 -22.29 37.16
C GLN A 51 30.09 -22.99 37.13
N LEU A 52 29.91 -24.06 37.91
CA LEU A 52 28.62 -24.75 37.98
C LEU A 52 27.51 -23.84 38.54
N GLN A 53 27.83 -23.01 39.54
CA GLN A 53 26.89 -22.02 40.07
C GLN A 53 26.57 -20.94 39.03
N ALA A 54 27.57 -20.48 38.26
CA ALA A 54 27.35 -19.52 37.18
C ALA A 54 26.46 -20.08 36.07
N ASP A 55 26.61 -21.36 35.72
CA ASP A 55 25.77 -22.02 34.72
C ASP A 55 24.33 -22.21 35.21
N ILE A 56 24.13 -22.50 36.49
CA ILE A 56 22.80 -22.56 37.13
C ILE A 56 22.13 -21.18 37.12
N ASP A 57 22.87 -20.13 37.46
CA ASP A 57 22.35 -18.76 37.49
C ASP A 57 22.02 -18.27 36.07
N ALA A 58 22.84 -18.63 35.08
CA ALA A 58 22.57 -18.35 33.67
C ALA A 58 21.30 -19.06 33.17
N ALA A 59 21.13 -20.34 33.50
CA ALA A 59 19.93 -21.10 33.15
C ALA A 59 18.67 -20.56 33.84
N ALA A 60 18.79 -20.08 35.09
CA ALA A 60 17.70 -19.43 35.81
C ALA A 60 17.31 -18.08 35.18
N ALA A 61 18.29 -17.30 34.70
CA ALA A 61 18.05 -16.06 33.98
C ALA A 61 17.37 -16.30 32.62
N GLU A 62 17.79 -17.35 31.89
CA GLU A 62 17.19 -17.74 30.62
C GLU A 62 15.74 -18.22 30.79
N ALA A 63 15.46 -19.00 31.85
CA ALA A 63 14.10 -19.40 32.20
C ALA A 63 13.20 -18.21 32.59
N ALA A 64 13.76 -17.19 33.28
CA ALA A 64 13.05 -15.97 33.61
C ALA A 64 12.73 -15.13 32.37
N ALA A 65 13.66 -15.04 31.41
CA ALA A 65 13.45 -14.37 30.13
C ALA A 65 12.36 -15.07 29.29
N ALA A 66 12.41 -16.40 29.18
CA ALA A 66 11.37 -17.18 28.50
C ALA A 66 9.99 -17.00 29.14
N ARG A 67 9.91 -16.92 30.47
CA ARG A 67 8.66 -16.65 31.19
C ARG A 67 8.11 -15.25 30.91
N ALA A 68 8.98 -14.25 30.80
CA ALA A 68 8.57 -12.89 30.43
C ALA A 68 8.05 -12.82 28.99
N GLU A 69 8.66 -13.57 28.07
CA GLU A 69 8.21 -13.67 26.67
C GLU A 69 6.81 -14.30 26.57
N VAL A 70 6.54 -15.36 27.33
CA VAL A 70 5.21 -15.97 27.41
C VAL A 70 4.17 -15.01 28.00
N ILE A 71 4.50 -14.25 29.03
CA ILE A 71 3.60 -13.24 29.62
C ILE A 71 3.27 -12.15 28.59
N ASN A 72 4.26 -11.67 27.84
CA ASN A 72 4.07 -10.68 26.79
C ASN A 72 3.20 -11.23 25.65
N ALA A 73 3.39 -12.49 25.25
CA ALA A 73 2.57 -13.15 24.24
C ALA A 73 1.11 -13.30 24.69
N VAL A 74 0.86 -13.63 25.96
CA VAL A 74 -0.49 -13.71 26.53
C VAL A 74 -1.14 -12.32 26.61
N SER A 75 -0.39 -11.28 26.97
CA SER A 75 -0.90 -9.90 26.96
C SER A 75 -1.31 -9.46 25.56
N ALA A 76 -0.46 -9.71 24.56
CA ALA A 76 -0.74 -9.39 23.16
C ALA A 76 -1.98 -10.14 22.63
N ALA A 77 -2.19 -11.40 23.04
CA ALA A 77 -3.37 -12.16 22.68
C ALA A 77 -4.66 -11.57 23.31
N ASN A 78 -4.60 -11.12 24.56
CA ASN A 78 -5.71 -10.46 25.23
C ASN A 78 -6.05 -9.10 24.58
N ASP A 79 -5.04 -8.32 24.20
CA ASP A 79 -5.21 -7.04 23.51
C ASP A 79 -5.85 -7.24 22.12
N ALA A 80 -5.44 -8.28 21.40
CA ALA A 80 -6.04 -8.64 20.11
C ALA A 80 -7.52 -9.05 20.25
N GLN A 81 -7.87 -9.76 21.32
CA GLN A 81 -9.26 -10.14 21.60
C GLN A 81 -10.12 -8.92 21.99
N ALA A 82 -9.59 -8.01 22.81
CA ALA A 82 -10.27 -6.76 23.14
C ALA A 82 -10.51 -5.86 21.91
N TYR A 83 -9.56 -5.83 20.97
CA TYR A 83 -9.71 -5.13 19.69
C TYR A 83 -10.80 -5.75 18.81
N ALA A 84 -10.86 -7.08 18.74
CA ALA A 84 -11.91 -7.78 18.00
C ALA A 84 -13.31 -7.50 18.57
N ASP A 85 -13.45 -7.51 19.91
CA ASP A 85 -14.71 -7.20 20.58
C ASP A 85 -15.15 -5.74 20.36
N ALA A 86 -14.20 -4.80 20.34
CA ALA A 86 -14.49 -3.39 20.02
C ALA A 86 -15.02 -3.22 18.58
N LEU A 87 -14.45 -3.95 17.61
CA LEU A 87 -14.90 -3.96 16.22
C LEU A 87 -16.32 -4.52 16.07
N VAL A 88 -16.63 -5.62 16.74
CA VAL A 88 -17.96 -6.23 16.72
C VAL A 88 -19.01 -5.28 17.32
N ASN A 89 -18.66 -4.57 18.40
CA ASN A 89 -19.55 -3.60 19.02
C ASN A 89 -19.77 -2.35 18.16
N ALA A 90 -18.73 -1.87 17.45
CA ALA A 90 -18.86 -0.79 16.49
C ALA A 90 -19.83 -1.16 15.34
N VAL A 91 -19.67 -2.36 14.76
CA VAL A 91 -20.56 -2.84 13.69
C VAL A 91 -22.01 -2.98 14.17
N ARG A 92 -22.24 -3.43 15.41
CA ARG A 92 -23.60 -3.46 16.00
C ARG A 92 -24.19 -2.06 16.18
N SER A 93 -23.38 -1.09 16.58
CA SER A 93 -23.81 0.29 16.76
C SER A 93 -24.21 0.92 15.42
N ASP A 94 -23.39 0.73 14.38
CA ASP A 94 -23.68 1.23 13.04
C ASP A 94 -24.96 0.60 12.47
N LEU A 95 -25.12 -0.72 12.64
CA LEU A 95 -26.34 -1.41 12.19
C LEU A 95 -27.61 -0.94 12.94
N ALA A 96 -27.50 -0.58 14.22
CA ALA A 96 -28.60 0.00 14.99
C ALA A 96 -28.94 1.44 14.53
N ALA A 97 -27.93 2.23 14.16
CA ALA A 97 -28.13 3.56 13.60
C ALA A 97 -28.80 3.50 12.23
N ASP A 98 -28.35 2.60 11.35
CA ASP A 98 -28.94 2.35 10.03
C ASP A 98 -30.40 1.88 10.15
N PHE A 99 -30.70 1.00 11.10
CA PHE A 99 -32.06 0.54 11.38
C PHE A 99 -32.98 1.69 11.84
N THR A 100 -32.47 2.57 12.70
CA THR A 100 -33.20 3.76 13.18
C THR A 100 -33.49 4.73 12.03
N GLN A 101 -32.48 4.98 11.18
CA GLN A 101 -32.62 5.86 10.01
C GLN A 101 -33.62 5.30 8.99
N ALA A 102 -33.65 3.97 8.79
CA ALA A 102 -34.65 3.31 7.96
C ALA A 102 -36.07 3.46 8.54
N GLN A 103 -36.22 3.44 9.86
CA GLN A 103 -37.50 3.62 10.55
C GLN A 103 -38.02 5.07 10.44
N GLU A 104 -37.12 6.05 10.54
CA GLU A 104 -37.43 7.47 10.31
C GLU A 104 -37.82 7.72 8.85
N ALA A 105 -37.09 7.16 7.89
CA ALA A 105 -37.42 7.26 6.47
C ALA A 105 -38.81 6.65 6.14
N ALA A 106 -39.14 5.50 6.75
CA ALA A 106 -40.47 4.89 6.62
C ALA A 106 -41.59 5.76 7.21
N THR A 107 -41.31 6.46 8.32
CA THR A 107 -42.27 7.38 8.96
C THR A 107 -42.51 8.63 8.10
N VAL A 108 -41.45 9.19 7.51
CA VAL A 108 -41.56 10.31 6.57
C VAL A 108 -42.33 9.91 5.31
N ALA A 109 -42.07 8.72 4.76
CA ALA A 109 -42.82 8.19 3.63
C ALA A 109 -44.32 8.02 3.96
N ALA A 110 -44.66 7.53 5.15
CA ALA A 110 -46.05 7.43 5.61
C ALA A 110 -46.72 8.81 5.74
N GLN A 111 -46.02 9.83 6.23
CA GLN A 111 -46.53 11.21 6.31
C GLN A 111 -46.73 11.86 4.92
N GLN A 112 -45.84 11.56 3.96
CA GLN A 112 -45.99 12.04 2.58
C GLN A 112 -47.20 11.38 1.89
N ILE A 113 -47.41 10.08 2.11
CA ILE A 113 -48.60 9.38 1.62
C ILE A 113 -49.88 9.95 2.23
N GLN A 114 -49.87 10.27 3.53
CA GLN A 114 -51.02 10.89 4.20
C GLN A 114 -51.30 12.30 3.66
N THR A 115 -50.27 13.13 3.49
CA THR A 115 -50.39 14.47 2.88
C THR A 115 -50.94 14.39 1.45
N ALA A 116 -50.49 13.41 0.66
CA ALA A 116 -51.01 13.18 -0.69
C ALA A 116 -52.47 12.72 -0.68
N ALA A 117 -52.86 11.86 0.26
CA ALA A 117 -54.25 11.44 0.43
C ALA A 117 -55.16 12.61 0.84
N ASP A 118 -54.70 13.48 1.74
CA ASP A 118 -55.44 14.66 2.18
C ASP A 118 -55.58 15.70 1.05
N ALA A 119 -54.55 15.85 0.20
CA ALA A 119 -54.61 16.70 -0.99
C ALA A 119 -55.61 16.17 -2.04
N VAL A 120 -55.66 14.86 -2.26
CA VAL A 120 -56.66 14.22 -3.14
C VAL A 120 -58.06 14.38 -2.57
N LEU A 121 -58.24 14.27 -1.26
CA LEU A 121 -59.54 14.50 -0.61
C LEU A 121 -59.99 15.96 -0.72
N ALA A 122 -59.07 16.92 -0.57
CA ALA A 122 -59.36 18.34 -0.74
C ALA A 122 -59.76 18.69 -2.20
N GLU A 123 -59.13 18.05 -3.18
CA GLU A 123 -59.50 18.22 -4.59
C GLU A 123 -60.84 17.55 -4.93
N ALA A 124 -61.14 16.39 -4.33
CA ALA A 124 -62.46 15.76 -4.45
C ALA A 124 -63.58 16.65 -3.90
N VAL A 125 -63.34 17.38 -2.81
CA VAL A 125 -64.29 18.36 -2.26
C VAL A 125 -64.49 19.54 -3.21
N ARG A 126 -63.43 20.08 -3.85
CA ARG A 126 -63.56 21.15 -4.87
C ARG A 126 -64.38 20.72 -6.08
N VAL A 127 -64.18 19.48 -6.55
CA VAL A 127 -64.96 18.94 -7.66
C VAL A 127 -66.44 18.81 -7.28
N GLN A 128 -66.73 18.54 -6.01
CA GLN A 128 -68.09 18.50 -5.47
C GLN A 128 -68.73 19.91 -5.40
N ASP A 129 -67.96 20.93 -5.01
CA ASP A 129 -68.41 22.33 -4.99
C ASP A 129 -68.68 22.88 -6.41
N TRP A 130 -67.85 22.53 -7.40
CA TRP A 130 -68.12 22.87 -8.80
C TRP A 130 -69.38 22.20 -9.37
N SER A 131 -69.73 21.02 -8.88
CA SER A 131 -71.00 20.37 -9.25
C SER A 131 -72.23 21.10 -8.66
N ALA A 132 -72.08 21.71 -7.48
CA ALA A 132 -73.12 22.50 -6.83
C ALA A 132 -73.32 23.87 -7.52
N GLU A 133 -72.24 24.54 -7.94
CA GLU A 133 -72.31 25.79 -8.73
C GLU A 133 -72.94 25.57 -10.12
N ALA A 134 -72.65 24.45 -10.77
CA ALA A 134 -73.29 24.07 -12.03
C ALA A 134 -74.81 23.83 -11.88
N GLN A 135 -75.27 23.35 -10.71
CA GLN A 135 -76.69 23.19 -10.38
C GLN A 135 -77.41 24.54 -10.12
N VAL A 136 -76.72 25.52 -9.52
CA VAL A 136 -77.25 26.88 -9.34
C VAL A 136 -77.41 27.60 -10.69
N GLY A 137 -76.44 27.43 -11.61
CA GLY A 137 -76.52 27.96 -12.97
C GLY A 137 -77.67 27.37 -13.81
N ALA A 138 -77.94 26.06 -13.65
CA ALA A 138 -79.08 25.41 -14.31
C ALA A 138 -80.44 25.92 -13.76
N THR A 139 -80.51 26.28 -12.48
CA THR A 139 -81.74 26.79 -11.84
C THR A 139 -82.03 28.23 -12.25
N GLN A 140 -80.99 29.07 -12.43
CA GLN A 140 -81.14 30.44 -12.94
C GLN A 140 -81.51 30.49 -14.43
N ALA A 141 -81.04 29.54 -15.24
CA ALA A 141 -81.42 29.41 -16.65
C ALA A 141 -82.89 28.96 -16.84
N GLN A 142 -83.49 28.28 -15.85
CA GLN A 142 -84.90 27.92 -15.84
C GLN A 142 -85.79 29.11 -15.44
N ALA A 143 -85.38 29.91 -14.43
CA ALA A 143 -86.09 31.12 -14.02
C ALA A 143 -86.16 32.18 -15.13
N ALA A 144 -85.13 32.30 -15.98
CA ALA A 144 -85.13 33.18 -17.14
C ALA A 144 -86.10 32.73 -18.25
N ARG A 145 -86.39 31.42 -18.36
CA ARG A 145 -87.40 30.90 -19.30
C ARG A 145 -88.82 31.16 -18.80
N ASP A 146 -89.05 31.06 -17.49
CA ASP A 146 -90.37 31.28 -16.90
C ASP A 146 -90.79 32.77 -16.94
N LEU A 147 -89.83 33.70 -16.81
CA LEU A 147 -90.06 35.15 -17.00
C LEU A 147 -90.38 35.53 -18.45
N ALA A 148 -89.80 34.83 -19.44
CA ALA A 148 -90.10 35.06 -20.86
C ALA A 148 -91.51 34.58 -21.26
N VAL A 149 -92.10 33.63 -20.51
CA VAL A 149 -93.49 33.16 -20.70
C VAL A 149 -94.49 34.14 -20.10
N ILE A 150 -94.17 34.79 -18.97
CA ILE A 150 -95.01 35.82 -18.33
C ILE A 150 -95.06 37.11 -19.18
N ALA A 151 -93.95 37.51 -19.80
CA ALA A 151 -93.92 38.67 -20.69
C ALA A 151 -94.76 38.48 -21.98
N ARG A 152 -95.04 37.23 -22.38
CA ARG A 152 -95.87 36.92 -23.55
C ARG A 152 -97.37 36.93 -23.26
N GLN A 153 -97.78 36.83 -21.99
CA GLN A 153 -99.18 36.86 -21.56
C GLN A 153 -99.71 38.27 -21.27
N GLY A 154 -98.82 39.27 -21.08
CA GLY A 154 -99.20 40.68 -20.90
C GLY A 154 -99.58 41.43 -22.18
N ALA A 155 -99.30 40.87 -23.37
CA ALA A 155 -99.49 41.54 -24.66
C ALA A 155 -100.79 41.16 -25.39
N GLN A 156 -101.76 40.51 -24.73
CA GLN A 156 -103.05 40.11 -25.32
C GLN A 156 -104.29 40.65 -24.56
N GLY A 157 -104.16 41.75 -23.81
CA GLY A 157 -105.17 42.18 -22.83
C GLY A 157 -105.93 43.50 -23.04
N HIS A 158 -105.64 44.33 -24.06
CA HIS A 158 -106.28 45.66 -24.14
C HIS A 158 -106.69 46.08 -25.57
N GLU A 159 -107.64 45.36 -26.14
CA GLU A 159 -108.36 45.76 -27.35
C GLU A 159 -109.88 45.53 -27.20
N ALA A 160 -110.48 46.09 -26.13
CA ALA A 160 -111.93 46.05 -25.90
C ALA A 160 -112.43 47.18 -24.97
N ALA A 161 -112.17 48.44 -25.30
CA ALA A 161 -112.75 49.60 -24.58
C ALA A 161 -112.98 50.83 -25.49
N ALA A 162 -113.54 50.62 -26.69
CA ALA A 162 -113.82 51.71 -27.64
C ALA A 162 -115.11 51.52 -28.45
N GLU A 163 -116.19 51.01 -27.85
CA GLU A 163 -117.48 50.89 -28.56
C GLU A 163 -118.72 51.19 -27.68
N LEU A 164 -118.62 52.13 -26.74
CA LEU A 164 -119.79 52.60 -26.00
C LEU A 164 -119.64 54.05 -25.52
N ALA A 165 -119.96 55.03 -26.38
CA ALA A 165 -120.73 56.24 -26.03
C ALA A 165 -120.70 57.31 -27.13
N ALA A 166 -121.28 57.01 -28.29
CA ALA A 166 -121.68 57.99 -29.31
C ALA A 166 -123.18 58.33 -29.14
N GLY A 167 -123.56 59.11 -28.12
CA GLY A 167 -124.98 59.21 -27.73
C GLY A 167 -125.50 60.50 -27.09
N VAL A 168 -124.82 61.66 -27.18
CA VAL A 168 -125.34 62.91 -26.58
C VAL A 168 -125.20 64.11 -27.52
N ALA A 169 -125.80 64.01 -28.71
CA ALA A 169 -125.89 65.07 -29.71
C ALA A 169 -127.34 65.52 -29.96
N ALA A 170 -128.04 66.00 -28.93
CA ALA A 170 -129.46 66.36 -29.05
C ALA A 170 -129.92 67.67 -28.36
N THR A 171 -129.02 68.56 -27.91
CA THR A 171 -129.46 69.76 -27.15
C THR A 171 -128.73 71.08 -27.49
N ALA A 172 -128.42 71.33 -28.77
CA ALA A 172 -127.88 72.64 -29.16
C ALA A 172 -128.43 73.14 -30.52
N ARG A 173 -129.67 72.76 -30.86
CA ARG A 173 -130.34 73.12 -32.12
C ARG A 173 -131.22 74.39 -32.02
N ASP A 174 -131.40 74.98 -30.82
CA ASP A 174 -132.41 76.03 -30.60
C ASP A 174 -131.86 77.46 -30.37
N GLN A 175 -130.58 77.74 -30.63
CA GLN A 175 -130.01 79.10 -30.49
C GLN A 175 -129.53 79.73 -31.82
N ALA A 176 -130.02 79.23 -32.95
CA ALA A 176 -129.66 79.73 -34.29
C ALA A 176 -130.49 80.94 -34.78
N GLY A 177 -131.45 81.47 -34.01
CA GLY A 177 -132.38 82.50 -34.49
C GLY A 177 -131.99 83.96 -34.23
N ALA A 178 -131.18 84.24 -33.20
CA ALA A 178 -131.00 85.62 -32.70
C ALA A 178 -129.63 86.25 -33.01
N GLN A 179 -128.72 85.53 -33.69
CA GLN A 179 -127.34 86.00 -33.92
C GLN A 179 -127.06 86.53 -35.34
N ALA A 180 -128.07 86.58 -36.21
CA ALA A 180 -127.90 87.03 -37.59
C ALA A 180 -127.57 88.53 -37.71
N ASP A 181 -128.04 89.38 -36.78
CA ASP A 181 -127.85 90.83 -36.85
C ASP A 181 -126.62 91.34 -36.08
N ALA A 182 -125.98 90.49 -35.26
CA ALA A 182 -124.69 90.78 -34.61
C ALA A 182 -123.47 90.49 -35.53
N ALA A 183 -123.67 89.72 -36.62
CA ALA A 183 -122.63 89.21 -37.51
C ALA A 183 -121.95 90.25 -38.41
N ALA A 184 -122.49 91.49 -38.48
CA ALA A 184 -121.89 92.57 -39.26
C ALA A 184 -120.78 93.31 -38.48
N THR A 185 -120.92 93.45 -37.16
CA THR A 185 -119.95 94.14 -36.29
C THR A 185 -118.82 93.19 -35.82
N SER A 186 -119.08 91.89 -35.73
CA SER A 186 -118.05 90.88 -35.41
C SER A 186 -117.02 90.62 -36.52
N ARG A 187 -117.28 90.99 -37.78
CA ARG A 187 -116.30 90.78 -38.88
C ARG A 187 -115.03 91.65 -38.74
N THR A 188 -115.14 92.84 -38.15
CA THR A 188 -114.00 93.74 -37.94
C THR A 188 -113.17 93.34 -36.70
N GLN A 189 -113.78 92.74 -35.67
CA GLN A 189 -113.05 92.17 -34.52
C GLN A 189 -112.46 90.79 -34.81
N ALA A 190 -113.07 89.99 -35.70
CA ALA A 190 -112.53 88.68 -36.12
C ALA A 190 -111.20 88.78 -36.89
N ALA A 191 -110.94 89.88 -37.61
CA ALA A 191 -109.64 90.12 -38.25
C ALA A 191 -108.52 90.42 -37.24
N GLY A 192 -108.84 91.04 -36.10
CA GLY A 192 -107.91 91.25 -34.98
C GLY A 192 -107.60 89.95 -34.23
N PHE A 193 -108.61 89.13 -33.93
CA PHE A 193 -108.41 87.84 -33.27
C PHE A 193 -107.69 86.81 -34.15
N ALA A 194 -107.79 86.89 -35.47
CA ALA A 194 -106.99 86.05 -36.38
C ALA A 194 -105.49 86.40 -36.33
N SER A 195 -105.14 87.67 -36.14
CA SER A 195 -103.76 88.12 -35.91
C SER A 195 -103.23 87.58 -34.58
N ASP A 196 -103.97 87.74 -33.48
CA ASP A 196 -103.53 87.30 -32.15
C ASP A 196 -103.50 85.77 -32.01
N SER A 197 -104.38 85.05 -32.71
CA SER A 197 -104.36 83.59 -32.79
C SER A 197 -103.15 83.07 -33.57
N SER A 198 -102.72 83.77 -34.63
CA SER A 198 -101.50 83.39 -35.36
C SER A 198 -100.23 83.65 -34.55
N ALA A 199 -100.19 84.74 -33.77
CA ALA A 199 -99.12 85.00 -32.81
C ALA A 199 -99.08 83.95 -31.68
N SER A 200 -100.24 83.53 -31.15
CA SER A 200 -100.32 82.46 -30.14
C SER A 200 -99.95 81.08 -30.68
N ALA A 201 -100.27 80.78 -31.94
CA ALA A 201 -99.84 79.54 -32.60
C ALA A 201 -98.32 79.51 -32.79
N ILE A 202 -97.70 80.64 -33.17
CA ILE A 202 -96.24 80.77 -33.28
C ILE A 202 -95.58 80.62 -31.90
N ALA A 203 -96.13 81.23 -30.85
CA ALA A 203 -95.61 81.10 -29.49
C ALA A 203 -95.73 79.67 -28.93
N SER A 204 -96.82 78.96 -29.27
CA SER A 204 -97.00 77.55 -28.90
C SER A 204 -96.02 76.64 -29.65
N GLU A 205 -95.78 76.90 -30.93
CA GLU A 205 -94.80 76.15 -31.72
C GLU A 205 -93.36 76.41 -31.25
N GLN A 206 -93.02 77.65 -30.90
CA GLN A 206 -91.74 77.98 -30.27
C GLN A 206 -91.58 77.29 -28.91
N SER A 207 -92.64 77.19 -28.12
CA SER A 207 -92.63 76.45 -26.85
C SER A 207 -92.46 74.95 -27.05
N ARG A 208 -93.09 74.37 -28.09
CA ARG A 208 -92.92 72.97 -28.48
C ARG A 208 -91.48 72.67 -28.91
N LEU A 209 -90.89 73.53 -29.75
CA LEU A 209 -89.50 73.41 -30.17
C LEU A 209 -88.52 73.56 -29.00
N ALA A 210 -88.81 74.45 -28.04
CA ALA A 210 -88.02 74.56 -26.80
C ALA A 210 -88.13 73.30 -25.93
N ALA A 211 -89.31 72.69 -25.86
CA ALA A 211 -89.51 71.43 -25.14
C ALA A 211 -88.80 70.24 -25.83
N ASP A 212 -88.83 70.17 -27.16
CA ASP A 212 -88.08 69.17 -27.93
C ASP A 212 -86.56 69.33 -27.77
N ALA A 213 -86.06 70.57 -27.76
CA ALA A 213 -84.66 70.87 -27.49
C ALA A 213 -84.25 70.49 -26.06
N ALA A 214 -85.12 70.75 -25.07
CA ALA A 214 -84.90 70.32 -23.69
C ALA A 214 -84.90 68.79 -23.55
N ARG A 215 -85.80 68.08 -24.27
CA ARG A 215 -85.80 66.62 -24.33
C ARG A 215 -84.49 66.08 -24.92
N GLY A 216 -84.04 66.63 -26.05
CA GLY A 216 -82.76 66.24 -26.65
C GLY A 216 -81.56 66.51 -25.71
N GLY A 217 -81.62 67.59 -24.93
CA GLY A 217 -80.65 67.87 -23.87
C GLY A 217 -80.66 66.82 -22.75
N ALA A 218 -81.85 66.35 -22.33
CA ALA A 218 -82.01 65.30 -21.33
C ALA A 218 -81.53 63.93 -21.84
N GLU A 219 -81.84 63.56 -23.08
CA GLU A 219 -81.37 62.32 -23.72
C GLU A 219 -79.84 62.29 -23.84
N ASN A 220 -79.21 63.42 -24.21
CA ASN A 220 -77.76 63.53 -24.24
C ASN A 220 -77.13 63.44 -22.83
N ALA A 221 -77.79 63.99 -21.81
CA ALA A 221 -77.34 63.87 -20.43
C ALA A 221 -77.46 62.42 -19.91
N GLU A 222 -78.51 61.71 -20.29
CA GLU A 222 -78.70 60.28 -19.97
C GLU A 222 -77.65 59.40 -20.65
N ALA A 223 -77.38 59.63 -21.94
CA ALA A 223 -76.31 58.95 -22.67
C ALA A 223 -74.92 59.21 -22.04
N GLY A 224 -74.67 60.45 -21.62
CA GLY A 224 -73.45 60.82 -20.89
C GLY A 224 -73.34 60.12 -19.53
N ALA A 225 -74.45 60.01 -18.79
CA ALA A 225 -74.50 59.30 -17.52
C ALA A 225 -74.29 57.78 -17.68
N GLN A 226 -74.80 57.18 -18.76
CA GLN A 226 -74.59 55.77 -19.07
C GLN A 226 -73.12 55.49 -19.43
N ALA A 227 -72.50 56.32 -20.26
CA ALA A 227 -71.08 56.20 -20.60
C ALA A 227 -70.16 56.34 -19.37
N ALA A 228 -70.49 57.26 -18.44
CA ALA A 228 -69.77 57.40 -17.18
C ALA A 228 -69.92 56.16 -16.27
N ARG A 229 -71.10 55.54 -16.28
CA ARG A 229 -71.37 54.30 -15.55
C ARG A 229 -70.58 53.13 -16.12
N ASP A 230 -70.56 52.97 -17.44
CA ASP A 230 -69.80 51.91 -18.12
C ASP A 230 -68.30 52.06 -17.88
N THR A 231 -67.80 53.30 -17.92
CA THR A 231 -66.40 53.61 -17.57
C THR A 231 -66.08 53.22 -16.12
N SER A 232 -66.99 53.50 -15.18
CA SER A 232 -66.83 53.13 -13.77
C SER A 232 -66.85 51.62 -13.55
N VAL A 233 -67.67 50.88 -14.31
CA VAL A 233 -67.71 49.41 -14.27
C VAL A 233 -66.42 48.82 -14.82
N SER A 234 -65.90 49.34 -15.92
CA SER A 234 -64.60 48.91 -16.47
C SER A 234 -63.47 49.16 -15.47
N ALA A 235 -63.41 50.35 -14.87
CA ALA A 235 -62.41 50.68 -13.86
C ALA A 235 -62.50 49.78 -12.61
N LYS A 236 -63.72 49.40 -12.20
CA LYS A 236 -63.93 48.43 -11.12
C LYS A 236 -63.37 47.05 -11.50
N ASN A 237 -63.67 46.55 -12.69
CA ASN A 237 -63.18 45.25 -13.16
C ASN A 237 -61.64 45.23 -13.27
N ASP A 238 -61.04 46.32 -13.73
CA ASP A 238 -59.58 46.48 -13.79
C ASP A 238 -58.96 46.44 -12.38
N ALA A 239 -59.60 47.09 -11.40
CA ALA A 239 -59.17 47.07 -10.01
C ALA A 239 -59.28 45.67 -9.38
N GLU A 240 -60.36 44.93 -9.66
CA GLU A 240 -60.55 43.53 -9.21
C GLU A 240 -59.53 42.58 -9.87
N GLY A 241 -59.22 42.79 -11.14
CA GLY A 241 -58.16 42.08 -11.86
C GLY A 241 -56.78 42.34 -11.27
N ALA A 242 -56.45 43.61 -10.99
CA ALA A 242 -55.19 44.00 -10.34
C ALA A 242 -55.06 43.41 -8.92
N SER A 243 -56.15 43.38 -8.15
CA SER A 243 -56.19 42.75 -6.82
C SER A 243 -55.92 41.24 -6.90
N SER A 244 -56.50 40.54 -7.87
CA SER A 244 -56.29 39.11 -8.08
C SER A 244 -54.84 38.78 -8.50
N GLN A 245 -54.24 39.64 -9.34
CA GLN A 245 -52.83 39.52 -9.73
C GLN A 245 -51.88 39.79 -8.55
N ALA A 246 -52.22 40.75 -7.68
CA ALA A 246 -51.47 41.00 -6.45
C ALA A 246 -51.54 39.81 -5.47
N GLN A 247 -52.72 39.20 -5.31
CA GLN A 247 -52.91 37.98 -4.51
C GLN A 247 -52.07 36.82 -5.06
N THR A 248 -52.08 36.62 -6.38
CA THR A 248 -51.28 35.58 -7.05
C THR A 248 -49.79 35.80 -6.82
N SER A 249 -49.32 37.05 -6.94
CA SER A 249 -47.93 37.42 -6.69
C SER A 249 -47.53 37.21 -5.22
N ALA A 250 -48.42 37.51 -4.28
CA ALA A 250 -48.19 37.25 -2.85
C ALA A 250 -48.08 35.74 -2.55
N ASN A 251 -48.91 34.91 -3.18
CA ASN A 251 -48.85 33.46 -3.05
C ASN A 251 -47.55 32.88 -3.63
N LEU A 252 -47.12 33.35 -4.81
CA LEU A 252 -45.84 32.95 -5.41
C LEU A 252 -44.64 33.36 -4.52
N ALA A 253 -44.68 34.54 -3.90
CA ALA A 253 -43.66 34.97 -2.95
C ALA A 253 -43.66 34.14 -1.65
N ALA A 254 -44.82 33.68 -1.18
CA ALA A 254 -44.92 32.76 -0.04
C ALA A 254 -44.38 31.36 -0.38
N GLN A 255 -44.70 30.84 -1.57
CA GLN A 255 -44.15 29.58 -2.07
C GLN A 255 -42.63 29.65 -2.20
N SER A 256 -42.11 30.71 -2.83
CA SER A 256 -40.68 30.91 -2.99
C SER A 256 -39.92 30.97 -1.66
N ARG A 257 -40.51 31.54 -0.59
CA ARG A 257 -39.94 31.48 0.77
C ARG A 257 -39.93 30.06 1.33
N THR A 258 -40.98 29.28 1.08
CA THR A 258 -41.08 27.88 1.52
C THR A 258 -40.04 27.02 0.82
N ASP A 259 -39.89 27.19 -0.50
CA ASP A 259 -38.88 26.49 -1.30
C ASP A 259 -37.46 26.87 -0.83
N ALA A 260 -37.21 28.15 -0.56
CA ALA A 260 -35.93 28.61 -0.03
C ALA A 260 -35.60 28.00 1.34
N ALA A 261 -36.58 27.85 2.22
CA ALA A 261 -36.41 27.15 3.49
C ALA A 261 -36.11 25.65 3.28
N GLY A 262 -36.83 24.98 2.37
CA GLY A 262 -36.56 23.59 2.01
C GLY A 262 -35.15 23.38 1.42
N PHE A 263 -34.67 24.30 0.59
CA PHE A 263 -33.30 24.26 0.09
C PHE A 263 -32.26 24.50 1.20
N ALA A 264 -32.55 25.36 2.18
CA ALA A 264 -31.69 25.56 3.33
C ALA A 264 -31.59 24.29 4.20
N ASP A 265 -32.70 23.60 4.43
CA ASP A 265 -32.74 22.34 5.18
C ASP A 265 -32.01 21.20 4.43
N ALA A 266 -32.20 21.12 3.11
CA ALA A 266 -31.47 20.20 2.25
C ALA A 266 -29.96 20.46 2.27
N ALA A 267 -29.54 21.74 2.24
CA ALA A 267 -28.14 22.13 2.37
C ALA A 267 -27.58 21.79 3.76
N GLY A 268 -28.37 21.96 4.82
CA GLY A 268 -28.02 21.54 6.18
C GLY A 268 -27.80 20.02 6.29
N THR A 269 -28.69 19.24 5.69
CA THR A 269 -28.59 17.77 5.63
C THR A 269 -27.36 17.33 4.83
N ALA A 270 -27.12 17.93 3.67
CA ALA A 270 -25.95 17.66 2.85
C ALA A 270 -24.63 17.99 3.58
N ARG A 271 -24.60 19.08 4.36
CA ARG A 271 -23.46 19.41 5.23
C ARG A 271 -23.21 18.32 6.26
N THR A 272 -24.24 17.83 6.94
CA THR A 272 -24.11 16.75 7.93
C THR A 272 -23.63 15.45 7.29
N GLN A 273 -24.14 15.08 6.12
CA GLN A 273 -23.67 13.90 5.38
C GLN A 273 -22.21 14.03 4.93
N ALA A 274 -21.78 15.22 4.50
CA ALA A 274 -20.40 15.51 4.18
C ALA A 274 -19.48 15.42 5.41
N GLN A 275 -19.94 15.90 6.57
CA GLN A 275 -19.22 15.76 7.85
C GLN A 275 -19.08 14.30 8.25
N ASN A 276 -20.16 13.50 8.19
CA ASN A 276 -20.13 12.07 8.50
C ASN A 276 -19.17 11.32 7.55
N SER A 277 -19.20 11.66 6.25
CA SER A 277 -18.28 11.09 5.26
C SER A 277 -16.81 11.47 5.54
N ALA A 278 -16.56 12.71 5.96
CA ALA A 278 -15.22 13.15 6.34
C ALA A 278 -14.72 12.43 7.61
N SER A 279 -15.58 12.23 8.61
CA SER A 279 -15.27 11.45 9.81
C SER A 279 -15.01 9.98 9.49
N ALA A 280 -15.81 9.36 8.60
CA ALA A 280 -15.59 8.00 8.13
C ALA A 280 -14.27 7.86 7.34
N ALA A 281 -13.93 8.85 6.52
CA ALA A 281 -12.66 8.92 5.81
C ALA A 281 -11.46 9.06 6.78
N ALA A 282 -11.60 9.88 7.83
CA ALA A 282 -10.59 10.02 8.88
C ALA A 282 -10.40 8.71 9.67
N GLY A 283 -11.49 8.01 10.02
CA GLY A 283 -11.44 6.68 10.64
C GLY A 283 -10.78 5.63 9.76
N SER A 284 -11.09 5.65 8.45
CA SER A 284 -10.45 4.78 7.45
C SER A 284 -8.95 5.07 7.32
N ALA A 285 -8.55 6.35 7.34
CA ALA A 285 -7.15 6.75 7.30
C ALA A 285 -6.38 6.29 8.57
N SER A 286 -7.00 6.40 9.75
CA SER A 286 -6.44 5.89 11.01
C SER A 286 -6.28 4.37 10.99
N THR A 287 -7.27 3.65 10.45
CA THR A 287 -7.22 2.20 10.26
C THR A 287 -6.11 1.80 9.28
N ALA A 288 -5.98 2.52 8.16
CA ALA A 288 -4.92 2.30 7.19
C ALA A 288 -3.52 2.57 7.78
N ALA A 289 -3.37 3.62 8.59
CA ALA A 289 -2.14 3.91 9.31
C ALA A 289 -1.78 2.78 10.29
N THR A 290 -2.76 2.27 11.04
CA THR A 290 -2.59 1.13 11.95
C THR A 290 -2.14 -0.13 11.18
N GLN A 291 -2.76 -0.41 10.03
CA GLN A 291 -2.38 -1.55 9.20
C GLN A 291 -0.98 -1.38 8.57
N ALA A 292 -0.59 -0.15 8.21
CA ALA A 292 0.78 0.13 7.77
C ALA A 292 1.79 -0.14 8.88
N THR A 293 1.49 0.24 10.13
CA THR A 293 2.32 -0.12 11.31
C THR A 293 2.39 -1.64 11.50
N ASN A 294 1.26 -2.35 11.44
CA ASN A 294 1.22 -3.81 11.57
C ASN A 294 2.02 -4.52 10.46
N ALA A 295 1.94 -4.03 9.23
CA ALA A 295 2.74 -4.52 8.11
C ALA A 295 4.24 -4.26 8.34
N GLY A 296 4.59 -3.09 8.90
CA GLY A 296 5.95 -2.76 9.33
C GLY A 296 6.47 -3.73 10.40
N SER A 297 5.70 -3.95 11.46
CA SER A 297 6.03 -4.91 12.53
C SER A 297 6.18 -6.34 11.99
N SER A 298 5.31 -6.74 11.06
CA SER A 298 5.38 -8.05 10.40
C SER A 298 6.63 -8.19 9.54
N ALA A 299 7.02 -7.14 8.81
CA ALA A 299 8.26 -7.11 8.02
C ALA A 299 9.50 -7.19 8.93
N THR A 300 9.50 -6.50 10.07
CA THR A 300 10.56 -6.61 11.08
C THR A 300 10.64 -8.03 11.64
N ALA A 301 9.51 -8.64 12.01
CA ALA A 301 9.47 -10.01 12.52
C ALA A 301 9.95 -11.04 11.47
N ALA A 302 9.59 -10.84 10.19
CA ALA A 302 10.07 -11.67 9.09
C ALA A 302 11.59 -11.52 8.88
N ASN A 303 12.14 -10.30 8.99
CA ASN A 303 13.57 -10.07 8.87
C ASN A 303 14.34 -10.66 10.07
N SER A 304 13.82 -10.54 11.30
CA SER A 304 14.38 -11.20 12.48
C SER A 304 14.38 -12.73 12.32
N SER A 305 13.30 -13.29 11.78
CA SER A 305 13.20 -14.73 11.49
C SER A 305 14.21 -15.17 10.42
N ARG A 306 14.42 -14.36 9.37
CA ARG A 306 15.46 -14.62 8.35
C ARG A 306 16.85 -14.61 8.98
N ILE A 307 17.18 -13.63 9.81
CA ILE A 307 18.47 -13.54 10.52
C ILE A 307 18.66 -14.75 11.43
N ALA A 308 17.64 -15.16 12.18
CA ALA A 308 17.69 -16.35 13.01
C ALA A 308 17.92 -17.63 12.18
N ALA A 309 17.27 -17.75 11.02
CA ALA A 309 17.48 -18.86 10.11
C ALA A 309 18.90 -18.87 9.50
N GLU A 310 19.46 -17.71 9.17
CA GLU A 310 20.84 -17.57 8.70
C GLU A 310 21.84 -17.96 9.79
N ALA A 311 21.64 -17.49 11.03
CA ALA A 311 22.45 -17.89 12.18
C ALA A 311 22.38 -19.40 12.46
N ALA A 312 21.19 -20.00 12.35
CA ALA A 312 21.01 -21.45 12.49
C ALA A 312 21.72 -22.23 11.37
N ARG A 313 21.65 -21.74 10.13
CA ARG A 313 22.39 -22.32 9.00
C ARG A 313 23.89 -22.25 9.21
N ASP A 314 24.41 -21.12 9.67
CA ASP A 314 25.84 -20.94 9.94
C ASP A 314 26.30 -21.81 11.11
N GLY A 315 25.46 -21.97 12.14
CA GLY A 315 25.67 -22.95 13.21
C GLY A 315 25.72 -24.38 12.69
N ALA A 316 24.81 -24.77 11.79
CA ALA A 316 24.81 -26.08 11.15
C ALA A 316 26.06 -26.30 10.28
N ASN A 317 26.51 -25.28 9.54
CA ASN A 317 27.74 -25.33 8.76
C ASN A 317 28.99 -25.46 9.65
N ALA A 318 29.03 -24.76 10.77
CA ALA A 318 30.10 -24.88 11.76
C ALA A 318 30.13 -26.28 12.41
N ALA A 319 28.95 -26.85 12.72
CA ALA A 319 28.83 -28.21 13.20
C ALA A 319 29.28 -29.24 12.15
N ASN A 320 28.92 -29.04 10.88
CA ASN A 320 29.36 -29.90 9.78
C ASN A 320 30.88 -29.83 9.56
N ALA A 321 31.48 -28.63 9.64
CA ALA A 321 32.93 -28.44 9.58
C ALA A 321 33.63 -29.14 10.77
N SER A 322 33.07 -29.03 11.98
CA SER A 322 33.58 -29.72 13.17
C SER A 322 33.49 -31.24 13.05
N ALA A 323 32.39 -31.76 12.47
CA ALA A 323 32.25 -33.17 12.17
C ALA A 323 33.27 -33.65 11.11
N GLY A 324 33.61 -32.80 10.13
CA GLY A 324 34.68 -33.03 9.18
C GLY A 324 36.05 -33.14 9.87
N ILE A 325 36.39 -32.17 10.73
CA ILE A 325 37.63 -32.18 11.50
C ILE A 325 37.73 -33.43 12.39
N ASN A 326 36.65 -33.80 13.10
CA ASN A 326 36.63 -35.00 13.93
C ASN A 326 36.82 -36.28 13.11
N ARG A 327 36.27 -36.33 11.90
CA ARG A 327 36.48 -37.45 10.98
C ARG A 327 37.93 -37.53 10.54
N ASP A 328 38.53 -36.40 10.16
CA ASP A 328 39.93 -36.34 9.73
C ASP A 328 40.89 -36.70 10.86
N GLN A 329 40.61 -36.24 12.09
CA GLN A 329 41.33 -36.65 13.30
C GLN A 329 41.20 -38.14 13.57
N ALA A 330 40.01 -38.73 13.41
CA ALA A 330 39.81 -40.17 13.54
C ALA A 330 40.58 -40.97 12.47
N VAL A 331 40.61 -40.47 11.22
CA VAL A 331 41.41 -41.07 10.13
C VAL A 331 42.90 -41.00 10.47
N THR A 332 43.37 -39.85 10.95
CA THR A 332 44.77 -39.64 11.35
C THR A 332 45.14 -40.55 12.52
N ALA A 333 44.28 -40.65 13.54
CA ALA A 333 44.48 -41.55 14.68
C ALA A 333 44.57 -43.01 14.23
N ARG A 334 43.73 -43.45 13.28
CA ARG A 334 43.82 -44.79 12.68
C ARG A 334 45.14 -45.00 11.95
N GLN A 335 45.57 -44.06 11.11
CA GLN A 335 46.85 -44.15 10.39
C GLN A 335 48.05 -44.19 11.34
N ASN A 336 48.00 -43.41 12.42
CA ASN A 336 49.03 -43.44 13.47
C ASN A 336 49.06 -44.79 14.18
N ALA A 337 47.90 -45.38 14.48
CA ALA A 337 47.80 -46.71 15.08
C ALA A 337 48.34 -47.81 14.14
N GLU A 338 48.01 -47.75 12.85
CA GLU A 338 48.52 -48.68 11.82
C GLU A 338 50.05 -48.55 11.68
N THR A 339 50.57 -47.32 11.65
CA THR A 339 52.01 -47.03 11.57
C THR A 339 52.74 -47.52 12.83
N ALA A 340 52.16 -47.31 14.02
CA ALA A 340 52.72 -47.79 15.28
C ALA A 340 52.73 -49.33 15.35
N ALA A 341 51.67 -49.99 14.86
CA ALA A 341 51.61 -51.45 14.81
C ALA A 341 52.66 -52.04 13.83
N ALA A 342 52.83 -51.43 12.66
CA ALA A 342 53.86 -51.81 11.70
C ALA A 342 55.28 -51.60 12.28
N GLY A 343 55.51 -50.46 12.94
CA GLY A 343 56.77 -50.17 13.63
C GLY A 343 57.08 -51.15 14.77
N ALA A 344 56.07 -51.56 15.54
CA ALA A 344 56.24 -52.55 16.61
C ALA A 344 56.60 -53.95 16.07
N GLN A 345 55.98 -54.38 14.96
CA GLN A 345 56.31 -55.66 14.32
C GLN A 345 57.73 -55.66 13.76
N GLU A 346 58.15 -54.58 13.10
CA GLU A 346 59.51 -54.46 12.57
C GLU A 346 60.55 -54.34 13.68
N SER A 347 60.25 -53.62 14.77
CA SER A 347 61.10 -53.54 15.96
C SER A 347 61.25 -54.91 16.64
N LEU A 348 60.19 -55.72 16.73
CA LEU A 348 60.25 -57.10 17.23
C LEU A 348 61.10 -58.00 16.32
N ARG A 349 60.98 -57.86 15.00
CA ARG A 349 61.79 -58.58 14.01
C ARG A 349 63.27 -58.23 14.13
N LEU A 350 63.60 -56.93 14.14
CA LEU A 350 64.97 -56.44 14.30
C LEU A 350 65.55 -56.84 15.67
N THR A 351 64.76 -56.71 16.74
CA THR A 351 65.20 -57.10 18.08
C THR A 351 65.48 -58.61 18.13
N ALA A 352 64.66 -59.46 17.51
CA ALA A 352 64.93 -60.89 17.43
C ALA A 352 66.18 -61.22 16.60
N GLU A 353 66.41 -60.49 15.50
CA GLU A 353 67.58 -60.68 14.61
C GLU A 353 68.89 -60.20 15.26
N VAL A 354 68.89 -59.06 15.95
CA VAL A 354 70.06 -58.47 16.63
C VAL A 354 70.38 -59.25 17.92
N SER A 355 69.37 -59.59 18.73
CA SER A 355 69.57 -60.35 19.98
C SER A 355 70.11 -61.77 19.74
N GLY A 356 69.82 -62.35 18.57
CA GLY A 356 70.29 -63.67 18.16
C GLY A 356 71.75 -63.70 17.67
N ARG A 357 72.25 -62.60 17.11
CA ARG A 357 73.58 -62.52 16.45
C ARG A 357 74.69 -61.98 17.34
N ASP A 358 74.43 -60.99 18.21
CA ASP A 358 75.51 -60.25 18.89
C ASP A 358 76.26 -61.03 19.98
N MET A 359 75.85 -62.25 20.30
CA MET A 359 76.40 -62.98 21.44
C MET A 359 76.35 -64.51 21.27
N SER A 360 76.41 -65.02 20.04
CA SER A 360 76.49 -66.45 19.76
C SER A 360 77.73 -66.74 18.91
N VAL A 361 78.44 -67.84 19.17
CA VAL A 361 79.50 -68.32 18.27
C VAL A 361 78.94 -69.01 17.03
N ILE A 362 77.65 -69.33 17.02
CA ILE A 362 76.94 -69.71 15.80
C ILE A 362 76.01 -68.60 15.33
N ASN A 363 76.08 -68.27 14.04
CA ASN A 363 75.34 -67.19 13.40
C ASN A 363 73.86 -67.52 13.19
N ASP A 364 73.53 -68.80 12.99
CA ASP A 364 72.15 -69.28 12.88
C ASP A 364 71.73 -70.04 14.14
N THR A 365 71.26 -69.30 15.13
CA THR A 365 70.73 -69.87 16.36
C THR A 365 69.31 -70.41 16.20
N PHE A 366 68.57 -69.98 15.17
CA PHE A 366 67.17 -70.33 14.93
C PHE A 366 66.97 -71.46 13.91
N LEU A 367 68.03 -72.24 13.64
CA LEU A 367 67.98 -73.53 12.95
C LEU A 367 67.52 -73.48 11.46
N GLN A 368 67.75 -72.37 10.76
CA GLN A 368 67.39 -72.20 9.34
C GLN A 368 68.46 -72.67 8.35
N SER A 369 69.72 -72.63 8.73
CA SER A 369 70.88 -72.91 7.89
C SER A 369 70.88 -74.38 7.46
N SER A 370 71.32 -74.63 6.23
CA SER A 370 71.58 -75.97 5.72
C SER A 370 72.74 -76.68 6.43
N ASP A 371 73.55 -75.95 7.21
CA ASP A 371 74.63 -76.52 8.02
C ASP A 371 74.12 -77.28 9.26
N TRP A 372 72.88 -77.02 9.68
CA TRP A 372 72.17 -77.90 10.60
C TRP A 372 71.76 -79.15 9.82
N ILE A 373 72.42 -80.26 10.12
CA ILE A 373 72.12 -81.55 9.52
C ILE A 373 71.46 -82.47 10.54
N ARG A 374 70.66 -83.42 10.05
CA ARG A 374 70.16 -84.50 10.90
C ARG A 374 71.30 -85.48 11.18
N TRP A 375 71.55 -85.79 12.46
CA TRP A 375 72.68 -86.62 12.86
C TRP A 375 72.47 -88.11 12.59
N ASN A 376 71.26 -88.61 12.80
CA ASN A 376 70.92 -90.03 12.64
C ASN A 376 69.49 -90.17 12.08
N SER A 377 69.06 -91.37 11.72
CA SER A 377 67.74 -91.63 11.12
C SER A 377 66.86 -92.55 11.97
N GLY A 378 67.11 -92.62 13.29
CA GLY A 378 66.41 -93.52 14.19
C GLY A 378 64.90 -93.26 14.28
N GLY A 379 64.46 -92.00 14.34
CA GLY A 379 63.04 -91.62 14.42
C GLY A 379 62.49 -90.94 13.17
N SER A 380 61.52 -90.05 13.33
CA SER A 380 61.05 -89.12 12.30
C SER A 380 61.38 -87.68 12.66
N LEU A 381 61.66 -86.86 11.65
CA LEU A 381 61.92 -85.42 11.76
C LEU A 381 60.90 -84.65 10.92
N LEU A 382 60.33 -83.60 11.48
CA LEU A 382 59.50 -82.62 10.77
C LEU A 382 60.08 -81.22 10.97
N ASN A 383 60.38 -80.54 9.86
CA ASN A 383 60.87 -79.16 9.86
C ASN A 383 59.71 -78.20 9.56
N LEU A 384 59.37 -77.35 10.52
CA LEU A 384 58.28 -76.37 10.42
C LEU A 384 58.83 -74.95 10.47
N PRO A 385 58.07 -73.92 10.01
CA PRO A 385 58.34 -72.55 10.44
C PRO A 385 58.43 -72.48 11.97
N ASN A 386 59.34 -71.67 12.50
CA ASN A 386 59.53 -71.57 13.94
C ASN A 386 58.24 -71.12 14.62
N SER A 387 57.79 -71.85 15.64
CA SER A 387 56.52 -71.53 16.33
C SER A 387 56.67 -70.53 17.47
N VAL A 388 57.90 -70.22 17.88
CA VAL A 388 58.20 -69.29 18.98
C VAL A 388 58.67 -67.94 18.45
N TYR A 389 59.41 -67.96 17.33
CA TYR A 389 60.03 -66.78 16.74
C TYR A 389 59.51 -66.51 15.32
N PRO A 390 59.43 -65.23 14.90
CA PRO A 390 59.00 -64.87 13.54
C PRO A 390 60.02 -65.27 12.46
N ILE A 391 61.22 -65.68 12.87
CA ILE A 391 62.29 -66.24 12.04
C ILE A 391 62.69 -67.60 12.61
N GLY A 392 63.28 -68.47 11.80
CA GLY A 392 63.74 -69.79 12.24
C GLY A 392 63.09 -70.98 11.55
N ARG A 393 63.49 -72.18 11.99
CA ARG A 393 62.77 -73.43 11.79
C ARG A 393 62.63 -74.15 13.12
N ASP A 394 61.49 -74.81 13.32
CA ASP A 394 61.30 -75.79 14.37
C ASP A 394 61.72 -77.17 13.85
N TRP A 395 62.64 -77.82 14.54
CA TRP A 395 63.05 -79.19 14.24
C TRP A 395 62.39 -80.15 15.23
N ARG A 396 61.29 -80.78 14.80
CA ARG A 396 60.49 -81.68 15.63
C ARG A 396 60.87 -83.13 15.38
N PHE A 397 61.47 -83.76 16.38
CA PHE A 397 61.81 -85.18 16.37
C PHE A 397 60.74 -86.00 17.08
N THR A 398 60.33 -87.13 16.49
CA THR A 398 59.56 -88.18 17.16
C THR A 398 60.37 -89.47 17.14
N VAL A 399 60.75 -89.95 18.31
CA VAL A 399 61.72 -91.03 18.50
C VAL A 399 61.17 -92.08 19.45
N GLY A 400 61.45 -93.36 19.19
CA GLY A 400 61.12 -94.50 20.05
C GLY A 400 62.18 -94.76 21.13
N ALA A 401 61.87 -95.66 22.06
CA ALA A 401 62.72 -95.94 23.24
C ALA A 401 64.07 -96.62 22.92
N THR A 402 64.31 -97.04 21.68
CA THR A 402 65.54 -97.69 21.23
C THR A 402 66.23 -96.96 20.07
N GLN A 403 65.74 -95.78 19.70
CA GLN A 403 66.17 -95.06 18.50
C GLN A 403 67.04 -93.86 18.88
N ASP A 404 68.18 -93.73 18.19
CA ASP A 404 69.08 -92.58 18.32
C ASP A 404 68.75 -91.55 17.23
N ASP A 405 68.59 -90.29 17.61
CA ASP A 405 68.28 -89.20 16.69
C ASP A 405 68.65 -87.83 17.25
N GLY A 406 68.76 -86.85 16.37
CA GLY A 406 69.08 -85.48 16.70
C GLY A 406 69.56 -84.69 15.50
N MET A 407 70.07 -83.49 15.78
CA MET A 407 70.70 -82.61 14.80
C MET A 407 72.16 -82.34 15.18
N ALA A 408 72.94 -81.93 14.19
CA ALA A 408 74.33 -81.62 14.37
C ALA A 408 74.80 -80.46 13.49
N ILE A 409 75.89 -79.84 13.92
CA ILE A 409 76.81 -79.07 13.09
C ILE A 409 78.14 -79.82 13.10
N ILE A 410 78.65 -80.15 11.92
CA ILE A 410 79.88 -80.94 11.77
C ILE A 410 81.03 -80.07 11.29
N GLY A 411 82.15 -80.10 12.02
CA GLY A 411 83.40 -79.47 11.57
C GLY A 411 83.49 -77.96 11.78
N SER A 412 82.57 -77.37 12.57
CA SER A 412 82.48 -75.93 12.83
C SER A 412 82.70 -75.07 11.57
N PRO A 413 81.88 -75.24 10.52
CA PRO A 413 82.10 -74.55 9.26
C PRO A 413 81.91 -73.04 9.46
N PRO A 414 82.72 -72.19 8.81
CA PRO A 414 82.71 -70.75 9.02
C PRO A 414 81.39 -70.07 8.61
N THR A 415 80.54 -70.75 7.84
CA THR A 415 79.20 -70.30 7.43
C THR A 415 78.22 -70.25 8.60
N ILE A 416 78.37 -71.15 9.57
CA ILE A 416 77.51 -71.19 10.76
C ILE A 416 78.27 -70.86 12.04
N TRP A 417 79.54 -71.22 12.18
CA TRP A 417 80.36 -70.94 13.36
C TRP A 417 81.25 -69.73 13.13
N THR A 418 80.76 -68.55 13.51
CA THR A 418 81.41 -67.26 13.23
C THR A 418 82.15 -66.67 14.44
N GLY A 419 81.87 -67.15 15.65
CA GLY A 419 82.53 -66.66 16.87
C GLY A 419 83.79 -67.44 17.26
N GLN A 420 84.27 -67.18 18.48
CA GLN A 420 85.50 -67.77 19.01
C GLN A 420 85.49 -69.30 18.93
N LEU A 421 86.51 -69.86 18.26
CA LEU A 421 86.85 -71.27 18.31
C LEU A 421 87.77 -71.55 19.50
N ASN A 422 87.73 -72.79 20.02
CA ASN A 422 88.60 -73.25 21.10
C ASN A 422 88.50 -72.47 22.42
N ALA A 423 87.31 -71.96 22.77
CA ALA A 423 87.10 -71.34 24.08
C ALA A 423 87.35 -72.35 25.22
N ASP A 424 87.73 -71.85 26.40
CA ASP A 424 87.93 -72.67 27.60
C ASP A 424 86.63 -73.35 28.06
N ALA A 425 85.49 -72.73 27.75
CA ALA A 425 84.16 -73.30 27.91
C ALA A 425 83.15 -72.56 27.03
N TYR A 426 82.04 -73.22 26.76
CA TYR A 426 80.89 -72.63 26.07
C TYR A 426 79.65 -72.70 26.94
N ALA A 427 79.00 -71.55 27.13
CA ALA A 427 77.64 -71.48 27.66
C ALA A 427 76.66 -71.77 26.52
N ILE A 428 75.84 -72.79 26.71
CA ILE A 428 74.88 -73.26 25.72
C ILE A 428 73.48 -73.09 26.29
N GLU A 429 72.62 -72.54 25.45
CA GLU A 429 71.21 -72.41 25.69
C GLU A 429 70.44 -73.13 24.58
N VAL A 430 69.50 -73.97 24.97
CA VAL A 430 68.62 -74.68 24.06
C VAL A 430 67.20 -74.36 24.44
N GLU A 431 66.46 -73.80 23.50
CA GLU A 431 65.03 -73.64 23.63
C GLU A 431 64.32 -74.75 22.88
N PHE A 432 63.47 -75.46 23.59
CA PHE A 432 62.79 -76.63 23.08
C PHE A 432 61.39 -76.77 23.71
N THR A 433 60.50 -77.48 23.04
CA THR A 433 59.23 -77.94 23.60
C THR A 433 59.24 -79.46 23.67
N LEU A 434 59.04 -80.02 24.86
CA LEU A 434 58.79 -81.45 25.02
C LEU A 434 57.30 -81.70 24.77
N ASN A 435 56.97 -82.14 23.55
CA ASN A 435 55.59 -82.38 23.15
C ASN A 435 55.01 -83.65 23.77
N SER A 436 55.84 -84.67 24.03
CA SER A 436 55.46 -85.92 24.71
C SER A 436 56.70 -86.66 25.27
N GLY A 437 56.51 -87.57 26.22
CA GLY A 437 57.57 -88.44 26.74
C GLY A 437 58.34 -87.85 27.94
N THR A 438 59.67 -88.06 27.98
CA THR A 438 60.58 -87.51 29.00
C THR A 438 61.85 -86.96 28.35
N LEU A 439 62.64 -86.15 29.06
CA LEU A 439 63.95 -85.66 28.58
C LEU A 439 65.07 -86.72 28.62
N THR A 440 64.80 -87.93 29.09
CA THR A 440 65.77 -89.02 29.19
C THR A 440 66.36 -89.36 27.82
N GLY A 441 67.69 -89.30 27.68
CA GLY A 441 68.40 -89.50 26.42
C GLY A 441 68.50 -88.25 25.53
N ALA A 442 67.85 -87.13 25.88
CA ALA A 442 68.01 -85.86 25.17
C ALA A 442 69.12 -85.00 25.80
N GLY A 443 69.86 -84.24 25.00
CA GLY A 443 70.96 -83.42 25.50
C GLY A 443 71.76 -82.72 24.42
N ILE A 444 72.80 -82.02 24.86
CA ILE A 444 73.77 -81.39 23.98
C ILE A 444 75.12 -82.03 24.21
N GLY A 445 75.89 -82.20 23.15
CA GLY A 445 77.32 -82.40 23.30
C GLY A 445 78.10 -81.58 22.30
N LEU A 446 79.34 -81.26 22.67
CA LEU A 446 80.24 -80.46 21.87
C LEU A 446 81.59 -81.16 21.84
N TRP A 447 82.03 -81.57 20.67
CA TRP A 447 83.29 -82.27 20.49
C TRP A 447 84.39 -81.25 20.21
N TRP A 448 85.53 -81.40 20.88
CA TRP A 448 86.78 -80.77 20.50
C TRP A 448 87.57 -81.79 19.70
N ILE A 449 87.90 -81.47 18.45
CA ILE A 449 88.67 -82.35 17.57
C ILE A 449 90.00 -81.66 17.28
N ASN A 450 91.12 -82.32 17.58
CA ASN A 450 92.43 -81.77 17.26
C ASN A 450 92.84 -82.07 15.79
N THR A 451 93.94 -81.47 15.34
CA THR A 451 94.48 -81.68 13.98
C THR A 451 94.95 -83.12 13.69
N ALA A 452 95.15 -83.94 14.73
CA ALA A 452 95.42 -85.37 14.61
C ALA A 452 94.14 -86.24 14.51
N GLY A 453 92.95 -85.62 14.56
CA GLY A 453 91.66 -86.32 14.53
C GLY A 453 91.24 -86.96 15.85
N THR A 454 91.96 -86.71 16.96
CA THR A 454 91.55 -87.15 18.30
C THR A 454 90.37 -86.30 18.78
N GLU A 455 89.35 -86.95 19.32
CA GLU A 455 88.09 -86.32 19.72
C GLU A 455 87.89 -86.37 21.25
N TRP A 456 87.47 -85.25 21.83
CA TRP A 456 87.01 -85.18 23.21
C TRP A 456 85.59 -84.66 23.25
N ALA A 457 84.69 -85.39 23.92
CA ALA A 457 83.25 -85.30 23.73
C ALA A 457 82.47 -85.01 25.04
N PRO A 458 82.64 -83.83 25.66
CA PRO A 458 81.83 -83.44 26.80
C PRO A 458 80.37 -83.24 26.38
N ARG A 459 79.46 -83.62 27.28
CA ARG A 459 78.03 -83.68 27.02
C ARG A 459 77.22 -83.34 28.27
N LEU A 460 76.05 -82.77 28.06
CA LEU A 460 75.09 -82.40 29.10
C LEU A 460 73.73 -82.99 28.75
N ASN A 461 73.07 -83.61 29.73
CA ASN A 461 71.67 -84.01 29.55
C ASN A 461 70.81 -82.74 29.56
N LEU A 462 69.84 -82.69 28.65
CA LEU A 462 68.92 -81.55 28.59
C LEU A 462 68.13 -81.42 29.88
N ALA A 463 67.82 -82.56 30.52
CA ALA A 463 67.15 -82.60 31.81
C ALA A 463 67.92 -81.83 32.90
N ASP A 464 69.25 -81.91 32.90
CA ASP A 464 70.12 -81.29 33.91
C ASP A 464 70.34 -79.79 33.65
N MET A 465 70.00 -79.33 32.44
CA MET A 465 70.14 -77.95 32.01
C MET A 465 68.90 -77.08 32.28
N VAL A 466 67.75 -77.67 32.60
CA VAL A 466 66.51 -76.89 32.86
C VAL A 466 66.38 -76.58 34.35
N SER A 467 66.22 -75.30 34.70
CA SER A 467 65.87 -74.86 36.05
C SER A 467 64.34 -74.75 36.21
N GLY A 468 63.71 -75.71 36.89
CA GLY A 468 62.28 -75.68 37.21
C GLY A 468 61.55 -77.02 37.01
N PRO A 469 60.22 -77.07 37.23
CA PRO A 469 59.43 -78.28 37.09
C PRO A 469 59.49 -78.83 35.67
N ARG A 470 59.95 -80.08 35.51
CA ARG A 470 60.04 -80.79 34.23
C ARG A 470 58.65 -81.30 33.82
N THR A 471 57.74 -80.42 33.43
CA THR A 471 56.36 -80.80 33.07
C THR A 471 56.20 -81.02 31.56
N ASN A 472 55.42 -82.03 31.17
CA ASN A 472 54.97 -82.31 29.78
C ASN A 472 53.97 -81.26 29.25
N ALA A 473 54.17 -79.99 29.57
CA ALA A 473 53.15 -78.94 29.46
C ALA A 473 52.99 -78.32 28.05
N GLN A 474 53.63 -78.86 27.01
CA GLN A 474 53.64 -78.28 25.65
C GLN A 474 54.10 -76.80 25.59
N THR A 475 54.74 -76.30 26.66
CA THR A 475 55.32 -74.96 26.73
C THR A 475 56.79 -75.01 26.34
N THR A 476 57.26 -73.97 25.65
CA THR A 476 58.69 -73.76 25.38
C THR A 476 59.47 -73.68 26.70
N GLN A 477 60.54 -74.45 26.79
CA GLN A 477 61.47 -74.48 27.91
C GLN A 477 62.86 -74.07 27.44
N THR A 478 63.62 -73.41 28.32
CA THR A 478 65.00 -73.02 28.08
C THR A 478 65.92 -73.86 28.96
N ALA A 479 66.75 -74.68 28.33
CA ALA A 479 67.81 -75.43 28.98
C ALA A 479 69.13 -74.67 28.84
N ARG A 480 69.81 -74.40 29.96
CA ARG A 480 71.10 -73.71 30.02
C ARG A 480 72.15 -74.59 30.67
N GLY A 481 73.35 -74.62 30.09
CA GLY A 481 74.45 -75.40 30.63
C GLY A 481 75.79 -74.91 30.10
N ILE A 482 76.85 -75.24 30.82
CA ILE A 482 78.21 -74.87 30.45
C ILE A 482 78.97 -76.14 30.10
N ILE A 483 79.46 -76.21 28.86
CA ILE A 483 80.38 -77.26 28.43
C ILE A 483 81.80 -76.72 28.52
N VAL A 484 82.55 -77.22 29.49
CA VAL A 484 83.97 -76.87 29.67
C VAL A 484 84.84 -77.71 28.75
N ARG A 485 85.88 -77.11 28.17
CA ARG A 485 86.88 -77.84 27.39
C ARG A 485 87.49 -78.94 28.27
N PRO A 486 87.51 -80.21 27.81
CA PRO A 486 88.04 -81.31 28.60
C PRO A 486 89.49 -81.06 29.02
N ALA A 487 89.81 -81.25 30.29
CA ALA A 487 91.15 -81.00 30.83
C ALA A 487 92.26 -81.83 30.15
N GLY A 488 91.89 -82.98 29.57
CA GLY A 488 92.78 -83.84 28.79
C GLY A 488 92.90 -83.50 27.31
N PHE A 489 92.29 -82.40 26.83
CA PHE A 489 92.46 -81.94 25.44
C PHE A 489 93.91 -81.54 25.18
N THR A 490 94.55 -82.16 24.19
CA THR A 490 95.93 -81.85 23.78
C THR A 490 96.04 -81.64 22.28
N GLY A 491 97.01 -80.81 21.87
CA GLY A 491 97.21 -80.41 20.47
C GLY A 491 96.41 -79.17 20.04
N THR A 492 96.46 -78.85 18.75
CA THR A 492 95.76 -77.69 18.15
C THR A 492 94.35 -78.08 17.75
N LEU A 493 93.35 -77.27 18.08
CA LEU A 493 91.96 -77.48 17.62
C LEU A 493 91.90 -77.45 16.09
N ALA A 494 91.34 -78.50 15.49
CA ALA A 494 90.96 -78.53 14.08
C ALA A 494 89.52 -78.04 13.89
N SER A 495 88.58 -78.54 14.69
CA SER A 495 87.17 -78.18 14.58
C SER A 495 86.36 -78.56 15.81
N HIS A 496 85.13 -78.04 15.88
CA HIS A 496 84.09 -78.54 16.76
C HIS A 496 83.05 -79.40 16.02
N ARG A 497 82.42 -80.32 16.74
CA ARG A 497 81.11 -80.87 16.32
C ARG A 497 80.09 -80.63 17.42
N LEU A 498 79.04 -79.90 17.10
CA LEU A 498 77.93 -79.66 18.02
C LEU A 498 76.82 -80.65 17.69
N TYR A 499 76.28 -81.30 18.71
CA TYR A 499 75.11 -82.18 18.59
C TYR A 499 74.03 -81.73 19.56
N ALA A 500 72.80 -81.66 19.07
CA ALA A 500 71.60 -81.63 19.88
C ALA A 500 70.84 -82.94 19.68
N PHE A 501 70.95 -83.80 20.68
CA PHE A 501 70.36 -85.13 20.69
C PHE A 501 68.90 -85.03 21.10
N ALA A 502 68.00 -85.50 20.23
CA ALA A 502 66.63 -85.76 20.61
C ALA A 502 66.54 -87.03 21.47
N ASN A 503 67.37 -88.04 21.16
CA ASN A 503 67.53 -89.27 21.93
C ASN A 503 68.89 -89.91 21.58
N TRP A 504 69.68 -90.29 22.56
CA TRP A 504 70.95 -90.99 22.34
C TRP A 504 71.34 -91.83 23.56
N ILE A 505 71.75 -93.08 23.32
CA ILE A 505 72.22 -93.99 24.37
C ILE A 505 73.46 -93.46 25.12
N GLY A 506 74.27 -92.61 24.48
CA GLY A 506 75.43 -91.98 25.12
C GLY A 506 75.07 -91.03 26.26
N LEU A 507 73.82 -90.56 26.34
CA LEU A 507 73.30 -89.72 27.43
C LEU A 507 72.56 -90.54 28.51
N GLY A 508 72.74 -91.87 28.53
CA GLY A 508 72.06 -92.78 29.44
C GLY A 508 70.92 -93.53 28.76
N LEU A 509 69.91 -93.96 29.54
CA LEU A 509 68.75 -94.67 29.00
C LEU A 509 68.03 -93.80 27.96
N ARG A 510 67.48 -94.47 26.95
CA ARG A 510 66.65 -93.85 25.90
C ARG A 510 65.18 -93.94 26.28
N ALA A 511 64.38 -92.98 25.83
CA ALA A 511 62.94 -92.99 26.06
C ALA A 511 62.18 -92.48 24.83
N ALA A 512 61.03 -93.08 24.54
CA ALA A 512 60.16 -92.60 23.47
C ALA A 512 59.68 -91.18 23.79
N LYS A 513 59.79 -90.25 22.83
CA LYS A 513 59.40 -88.85 23.00
C LYS A 513 59.13 -88.15 21.67
N THR A 514 58.40 -87.05 21.75
CA THR A 514 58.40 -86.02 20.72
C THR A 514 58.97 -84.74 21.31
N ILE A 515 60.05 -84.23 20.72
CA ILE A 515 60.73 -83.01 21.16
C ILE A 515 60.95 -82.09 19.97
N THR A 516 60.61 -80.81 20.13
CA THR A 516 60.83 -79.76 19.14
C THR A 516 61.93 -78.85 19.63
N PHE A 517 62.98 -78.64 18.84
CA PHE A 517 63.99 -77.61 19.11
C PHE A 517 63.63 -76.33 18.33
N HIS A 518 63.65 -75.19 19.02
CA HIS A 518 63.29 -73.88 18.49
C HIS A 518 64.50 -72.98 18.29
N ARG A 519 65.46 -73.04 19.21
CA ARG A 519 66.69 -72.25 19.16
C ARG A 519 67.81 -72.98 19.87
N ILE A 520 69.00 -72.94 19.29
CA ILE A 520 70.24 -73.32 19.97
C ILE A 520 71.17 -72.13 19.90
N ARG A 521 71.57 -71.64 21.06
CA ARG A 521 72.54 -70.56 21.19
C ARG A 521 73.75 -71.09 21.94
N ILE A 522 74.92 -70.75 21.44
CA ILE A 522 76.18 -71.14 22.07
C ILE A 522 77.08 -69.92 22.11
N ARG A 523 77.77 -69.66 23.20
CA ARG A 523 78.74 -68.56 23.30
C ARG A 523 79.89 -68.94 24.21
N PRO A 524 81.04 -68.26 24.17
CA PRO A 524 82.07 -68.46 25.18
C PRO A 524 81.44 -68.17 26.55
N ALA A 525 81.68 -69.05 27.53
CA ALA A 525 81.24 -68.79 28.90
C ALA A 525 82.01 -67.58 29.45
N THR A 526 81.32 -66.68 30.18
CA THR A 526 82.01 -65.54 30.80
C THR A 526 82.85 -66.00 31.99
N ALA A 527 83.76 -65.15 32.47
CA ALA A 527 84.54 -65.45 33.67
C ALA A 527 83.63 -65.68 34.89
N GLU A 528 82.54 -64.92 35.02
CA GLU A 528 81.53 -65.04 36.08
C GLU A 528 80.82 -66.40 36.05
N GLU A 529 80.42 -66.87 34.87
CA GLU A 529 79.77 -68.17 34.68
C GLU A 529 80.69 -69.36 34.98
N LEU A 530 81.99 -69.16 34.83
CA LEU A 530 83.01 -70.12 35.25
C LEU A 530 83.36 -70.02 36.74
N GLY A 531 82.65 -69.16 37.50
CA GLY A 531 82.88 -68.92 38.92
C GLY A 531 84.15 -68.11 39.21
N ARG A 532 84.63 -67.32 38.24
CA ARG A 532 85.91 -66.58 38.28
C ARG A 532 85.77 -65.04 38.21
N GLY A 533 84.56 -64.48 38.23
CA GLY A 533 84.32 -63.03 38.10
C GLY A 533 83.77 -62.37 39.38
N GLU A 534 84.25 -61.15 39.69
CA GLU A 534 83.72 -60.27 40.75
C GLU A 534 82.38 -59.65 40.31
N VAL A 535 81.36 -59.74 41.16
CA VAL A 535 79.97 -59.33 40.85
C VAL A 535 79.83 -57.79 40.72
N ALA A 536 79.37 -57.32 39.56
CA ALA A 536 79.23 -55.91 39.20
C ALA A 536 77.92 -55.25 39.71
N ALA A 537 78.01 -54.52 40.82
CA ALA A 537 76.94 -53.62 41.31
C ALA A 537 76.79 -52.31 40.48
N GLY A 538 77.76 -51.99 39.62
CA GLY A 538 77.77 -50.73 38.85
C GLY A 538 76.78 -50.66 37.67
N VAL A 539 76.34 -51.80 37.14
CA VAL A 539 75.48 -51.83 35.94
C VAL A 539 74.02 -51.51 36.27
N GLN A 540 73.56 -51.84 37.48
CA GLN A 540 72.18 -51.59 37.92
C GLN A 540 71.92 -50.10 38.25
N ALA A 541 72.96 -49.35 38.64
CA ALA A 541 72.85 -47.92 38.93
C ALA A 541 72.75 -47.05 37.66
N ASN A 542 73.48 -47.41 36.59
CA ASN A 542 73.46 -46.65 35.33
C ASN A 542 72.15 -46.80 34.54
N LEU A 543 71.46 -47.95 34.65
CA LEU A 543 70.16 -48.18 34.01
C LEU A 543 69.03 -47.35 34.66
N LEU A 544 69.11 -47.07 35.96
CA LEU A 544 68.09 -46.30 36.68
C LEU A 544 68.14 -44.80 36.32
N VAL A 545 69.33 -44.24 36.14
CA VAL A 545 69.53 -42.80 35.86
C VAL A 545 69.10 -42.42 34.44
N ASN A 546 69.42 -43.25 33.45
CA ASN A 546 69.01 -42.98 32.06
C ASN A 546 67.49 -43.07 31.87
N TYR A 547 66.81 -43.98 32.57
CA TYR A 547 65.36 -44.15 32.44
C TYR A 547 64.58 -42.96 33.03
N LEU A 548 65.04 -42.42 34.17
CA LEU A 548 64.43 -41.25 34.81
C LEU A 548 64.60 -39.97 33.98
N THR A 549 65.73 -39.81 33.30
CA THR A 549 66.03 -38.61 32.50
C THR A 549 65.19 -38.56 31.21
N SER A 550 64.97 -39.69 30.53
CA SER A 550 64.10 -39.74 29.35
C SER A 550 62.61 -39.52 29.68
N ALA A 551 62.15 -39.99 30.85
CA ALA A 551 60.76 -39.79 31.28
C ALA A 551 60.45 -38.30 31.55
N GLN A 552 61.39 -37.57 32.18
CA GLN A 552 61.23 -36.14 32.46
C GLN A 552 61.22 -35.27 31.20
N THR A 553 62.07 -35.61 30.21
CA THR A 553 62.10 -34.88 28.93
C THR A 553 60.80 -35.08 28.13
N ASN A 554 60.24 -36.28 28.13
CA ASN A 554 58.97 -36.56 27.44
C ASN A 554 57.78 -35.81 28.07
N GLN A 555 57.75 -35.69 29.40
CA GLN A 555 56.71 -34.91 30.10
C GLN A 555 56.82 -33.41 29.75
N ALA A 556 58.03 -32.85 29.72
CA ALA A 556 58.23 -31.45 29.38
C ALA A 556 57.82 -31.09 27.94
N VAL A 557 57.96 -32.03 27.00
CA VAL A 557 57.51 -31.85 25.61
C VAL A 557 55.98 -31.88 25.51
N ALA A 558 55.32 -32.80 26.22
CA ALA A 558 53.86 -32.87 26.27
C ALA A 558 53.24 -31.60 26.88
N ASP A 559 53.82 -31.10 27.98
CA ASP A 559 53.38 -29.86 28.61
C ASP A 559 53.58 -28.63 27.69
N LEU A 560 54.62 -28.63 26.85
CA LEU A 560 54.87 -27.57 25.88
C LEU A 560 53.84 -27.58 24.73
N GLU A 561 53.45 -28.77 24.28
CA GLU A 561 52.44 -28.99 23.24
C GLU A 561 51.04 -28.52 23.70
N GLU A 562 50.68 -28.82 24.96
CA GLU A 562 49.42 -28.38 25.56
C GLU A 562 49.35 -26.84 25.67
N ARG A 563 50.44 -26.20 26.12
CA ARG A 563 50.52 -24.73 26.21
C ARG A 563 50.46 -24.04 24.85
N LEU A 564 51.09 -24.61 23.82
CA LEU A 564 51.05 -24.08 22.46
C LEU A 564 49.63 -24.17 21.87
N THR A 565 48.94 -25.29 22.11
CA THR A 565 47.55 -25.51 21.66
C THR A 565 46.59 -24.52 22.32
N ALA A 566 46.75 -24.26 23.62
CA ALA A 566 45.96 -23.25 24.34
C ALA A 566 46.21 -21.82 23.83
N ALA A 567 47.47 -21.46 23.55
CA ALA A 567 47.85 -20.15 23.03
C ALA A 567 47.29 -19.90 21.61
N MET A 568 47.28 -20.93 20.76
CA MET A 568 46.66 -20.87 19.43
C MET A 568 45.14 -20.69 19.50
N GLY A 569 44.46 -21.36 20.44
CA GLY A 569 43.02 -21.19 20.69
C GLY A 569 42.65 -19.76 21.11
N GLY A 570 43.43 -19.17 22.03
CA GLY A 570 43.25 -17.78 22.47
C GLY A 570 43.45 -16.75 21.36
N SER A 571 44.49 -16.91 20.53
CA SER A 571 44.74 -16.05 19.38
C SER A 571 43.64 -16.15 18.30
N LEU A 572 43.11 -17.35 18.03
CA LEU A 572 42.01 -17.52 17.09
C LEU A 572 40.70 -16.85 17.58
N ALA A 573 40.44 -16.91 18.89
CA ALA A 573 39.30 -16.22 19.49
C ALA A 573 39.46 -14.68 19.48
N ALA A 574 40.69 -14.17 19.61
CA ALA A 574 40.99 -12.75 19.46
C ALA A 574 40.81 -12.28 18.00
N VAL A 575 41.31 -13.05 17.03
CA VAL A 575 41.14 -12.78 15.60
C VAL A 575 39.66 -12.83 15.19
N ARG A 576 38.86 -13.77 15.71
CA ARG A 576 37.41 -13.80 15.48
C ARG A 576 36.70 -12.58 16.05
N ARG A 577 37.06 -12.14 17.27
CA ARG A 577 36.51 -10.90 17.85
C ARG A 577 36.88 -9.66 17.05
N SER A 578 38.12 -9.58 16.55
CA SER A 578 38.54 -8.51 15.64
C SER A 578 37.81 -8.58 14.29
N ALA A 579 37.55 -9.77 13.74
CA ALA A 579 36.78 -9.94 12.51
C ALA A 579 35.32 -9.49 12.68
N THR A 580 34.68 -9.81 13.81
CA THR A 580 33.32 -9.34 14.14
C THR A 580 33.29 -7.82 14.38
N ALA A 581 34.31 -7.25 15.02
CA ALA A 581 34.43 -5.80 15.21
C ALA A 581 34.67 -5.05 13.88
N ILE A 582 35.44 -5.63 12.96
CA ILE A 582 35.67 -5.08 11.61
C ILE A 582 34.41 -5.20 10.74
N ALA A 583 33.63 -6.29 10.88
CA ALA A 583 32.33 -6.43 10.22
C ALA A 583 31.33 -5.36 10.72
N ASN A 584 31.36 -5.02 12.01
CA ASN A 584 30.53 -3.95 12.58
C ASN A 584 31.01 -2.54 12.20
N LEU A 585 32.33 -2.30 12.08
CA LEU A 585 32.85 -1.02 11.56
C LEU A 585 32.54 -0.84 10.06
N SER A 586 32.44 -1.93 9.31
CA SER A 586 32.02 -1.92 7.89
C SER A 586 30.49 -1.76 7.74
N GLY A 587 29.74 -1.81 8.84
CA GLY A 587 28.29 -1.60 8.88
C GLY A 587 27.84 -0.13 8.92
N SER A 588 28.76 0.83 9.06
CA SER A 588 28.44 2.28 9.03
C SER A 588 28.50 2.92 7.64
N VAL A 589 28.61 2.13 6.57
CA VAL A 589 28.31 2.59 5.21
C VAL A 589 27.47 1.54 4.50
N ALA A 590 26.16 1.53 4.73
CA ALA A 590 25.23 0.80 3.90
C ALA A 590 25.16 1.46 2.50
N ARG A 591 26.17 1.20 1.67
CA ARG A 591 26.17 1.57 0.26
C ARG A 591 25.31 0.55 -0.50
N ILE A 592 24.00 0.76 -0.56
CA ILE A 592 23.11 0.00 -1.45
C ILE A 592 23.23 0.61 -2.85
N VAL A 593 24.22 0.16 -3.62
CA VAL A 593 24.26 0.36 -5.08
C VAL A 593 23.84 -0.96 -5.71
N ASN A 594 22.59 -1.03 -6.19
CA ASN A 594 22.22 -2.08 -7.13
C ASN A 594 22.83 -1.70 -8.49
N ILE A 595 23.95 -2.31 -8.85
CA ILE A 595 24.44 -2.23 -10.23
C ILE A 595 23.51 -3.13 -11.05
N ALA A 596 22.51 -2.52 -11.69
CA ALA A 596 21.72 -3.20 -12.71
C ALA A 596 22.41 -3.03 -14.07
N THR A 597 22.57 -4.12 -14.80
CA THR A 597 23.03 -4.07 -16.19
C THR A 597 21.83 -3.90 -17.10
N VAL A 598 21.73 -2.77 -17.80
CA VAL A 598 20.73 -2.55 -18.86
C VAL A 598 21.49 -2.47 -20.17
N ASN A 599 21.17 -3.35 -21.13
CA ASN A 599 21.83 -3.45 -22.43
C ASN A 599 23.35 -3.70 -22.36
N GLY A 600 23.81 -4.50 -21.39
CA GLY A 600 25.23 -4.85 -21.25
C GLY A 600 26.14 -3.75 -20.70
N GLN A 601 25.59 -2.59 -20.34
CA GLN A 601 26.33 -1.51 -19.67
C GLN A 601 25.87 -1.40 -18.19
N PRO A 602 26.80 -1.23 -17.24
CA PRO A 602 26.45 -1.00 -15.84
C PRO A 602 25.83 0.39 -15.69
N VAL A 603 24.56 0.46 -15.26
CA VAL A 603 23.87 1.71 -14.95
C VAL A 603 23.69 1.78 -13.44
N GLY A 604 24.31 2.76 -12.80
CA GLY A 604 24.21 2.94 -11.35
C GLY A 604 22.85 3.55 -10.99
N ALA A 605 21.97 2.75 -10.39
CA ALA A 605 20.76 3.24 -9.70
C ALA A 605 20.88 2.88 -8.20
N GLY A 606 20.77 3.86 -7.29
CA GLY A 606 20.95 3.57 -5.86
C GLY A 606 20.68 4.74 -4.90
N ILE A 607 20.76 4.44 -3.61
CA ILE A 607 20.58 5.38 -2.49
C ILE A 607 21.86 5.36 -1.65
N GLU A 608 22.47 6.53 -1.44
CA GLU A 608 23.67 6.74 -0.63
C GLU A 608 23.30 7.55 0.62
N ALA A 609 23.36 6.94 1.80
CA ALA A 609 23.13 7.62 3.08
C ALA A 609 24.46 7.77 3.83
N VAL A 610 24.87 9.00 4.15
CA VAL A 610 26.14 9.30 4.83
C VAL A 610 25.89 10.19 6.04
N ALA A 611 26.28 9.75 7.23
CA ALA A 611 26.44 10.64 8.38
C ALA A 611 27.85 11.25 8.33
N PHE A 612 27.95 12.59 8.32
CA PHE A 612 29.24 13.27 8.41
C PHE A 612 29.33 14.07 9.70
N ASN A 613 30.55 14.16 10.22
CA ASN A 613 30.89 15.00 11.36
C ASN A 613 32.11 15.82 10.97
N ASN A 614 31.90 17.09 10.60
CA ASN A 614 33.02 17.99 10.36
C ASN A 614 33.51 18.54 11.71
N THR A 615 34.83 18.68 11.84
CA THR A 615 35.54 19.22 13.01
C THR A 615 35.17 20.67 13.39
N GLY A 616 34.14 21.26 12.76
CA GLY A 616 33.60 22.60 13.02
C GLY A 616 32.22 22.64 13.69
N GLY A 617 31.66 21.51 14.14
CA GLY A 617 30.45 21.49 14.98
C GLY A 617 29.11 21.24 14.28
N SER A 618 29.10 21.00 12.96
CA SER A 618 27.89 20.52 12.26
C SER A 618 28.02 19.03 11.97
N SER A 619 27.20 18.24 12.66
CA SER A 619 26.93 16.83 12.36
C SER A 619 25.65 16.75 11.53
N GLY A 620 25.63 15.94 10.47
CA GLY A 620 24.44 15.82 9.62
C GLY A 620 24.37 14.50 8.89
N THR A 621 23.20 14.20 8.32
CA THR A 621 22.96 13.04 7.47
C THR A 621 22.63 13.49 6.06
N LEU A 622 23.38 13.02 5.06
CA LEU A 622 23.13 13.20 3.63
C LEU A 622 22.44 11.95 3.07
N LEU A 623 21.36 12.11 2.30
CA LEU A 623 20.76 11.05 1.49
C LEU A 623 20.82 11.44 0.01
N LYS A 624 21.64 10.76 -0.79
CA LYS A 624 21.85 11.03 -2.22
C LYS A 624 21.25 9.91 -3.08
N LEU A 625 20.44 10.29 -4.07
CA LEU A 625 19.89 9.38 -5.07
C LEU A 625 20.79 9.38 -6.31
N VAL A 626 21.13 8.20 -6.84
CA VAL A 626 22.02 8.04 -8.00
C VAL A 626 21.25 7.38 -9.14
N GLY A 627 21.21 7.99 -10.33
CA GLY A 627 20.55 7.48 -11.55
C GLY A 627 19.35 8.33 -12.02
N ASP A 628 18.92 8.15 -13.27
CA ASP A 628 17.84 8.97 -13.89
C ASP A 628 16.43 8.60 -13.39
N ASN A 629 16.22 7.35 -12.93
CA ASN A 629 14.90 6.81 -12.52
C ASN A 629 14.99 6.08 -11.16
N VAL A 630 15.32 6.80 -10.08
CA VAL A 630 15.47 6.20 -8.73
C VAL A 630 14.12 5.98 -8.03
N VAL A 631 13.07 6.70 -8.44
CA VAL A 631 11.71 6.62 -7.89
C VAL A 631 10.76 6.23 -9.01
N ALA A 632 10.07 5.10 -8.87
CA ALA A 632 9.11 4.64 -9.88
C ALA A 632 7.89 5.58 -9.92
N LYS A 633 7.36 5.83 -11.13
CA LYS A 633 6.18 6.67 -11.33
C LYS A 633 5.01 6.17 -10.46
N GLY A 634 4.48 7.04 -9.59
CA GLY A 634 3.36 6.74 -8.70
C GLY A 634 3.73 6.19 -7.31
N THR A 635 5.01 5.96 -7.02
CA THR A 635 5.45 5.42 -5.71
C THR A 635 5.77 6.49 -4.66
N LEU A 636 5.84 7.75 -5.06
CA LEU A 636 6.05 8.89 -4.17
C LEU A 636 4.90 9.88 -4.36
N SER A 637 4.10 10.11 -3.32
CA SER A 637 3.04 11.13 -3.33
C SER A 637 3.61 12.49 -2.92
N ALA A 638 3.12 13.57 -3.54
CA ALA A 638 3.56 14.92 -3.20
C ALA A 638 3.26 15.31 -1.74
N SER A 639 2.27 14.67 -1.11
CA SER A 639 1.94 14.85 0.30
C SER A 639 2.93 14.16 1.26
N ALA A 640 3.76 13.23 0.78
CA ALA A 640 4.76 12.52 1.58
C ALA A 640 6.20 13.06 1.40
N LEU A 641 6.39 14.06 0.52
CA LEU A 641 7.68 14.67 0.23
C LEU A 641 7.68 16.14 0.69
N VAL A 642 8.34 16.43 1.82
CA VAL A 642 8.60 17.81 2.25
C VAL A 642 9.85 18.29 1.51
N VAL A 643 9.65 18.95 0.37
CA VAL A 643 10.67 19.74 -0.31
C VAL A 643 10.53 21.18 0.16
N GLY A 644 11.60 21.75 0.73
CA GLY A 644 11.69 23.20 0.93
C GLY A 644 11.42 23.86 -0.42
N LEU A 645 10.29 24.56 -0.53
CA LEU A 645 9.67 24.74 -1.84
C LEU A 645 10.46 25.65 -2.77
N GLY A 646 11.46 26.41 -2.31
CA GLY A 646 12.31 27.27 -3.16
C GLY A 646 11.54 28.18 -4.11
N LYS A 647 10.23 28.33 -3.88
CA LYS A 647 9.28 28.98 -4.77
C LYS A 647 9.22 30.42 -4.39
N ASN A 648 9.20 31.26 -5.40
CA ASN A 648 9.02 32.68 -5.20
C ASN A 648 7.62 32.95 -4.64
N LEU A 649 7.57 33.48 -3.41
CA LEU A 649 6.34 33.84 -2.69
C LEU A 649 5.78 35.19 -3.16
N ILE A 650 6.48 35.92 -4.03
CA ILE A 650 5.95 37.07 -4.75
C ILE A 650 5.08 36.56 -5.92
N PRO A 651 3.82 37.00 -6.08
CA PRO A 651 2.93 36.50 -7.14
C PRO A 651 3.23 37.00 -8.56
N ASP A 652 3.66 38.26 -8.71
CA ASP A 652 4.06 38.84 -10.00
C ASP A 652 5.48 39.42 -9.94
N PRO A 653 6.52 38.59 -9.71
CA PRO A 653 7.91 39.05 -9.66
C PRO A 653 8.45 39.41 -11.05
N GLN A 654 7.69 39.15 -12.11
CA GLN A 654 8.00 39.48 -13.50
C GLN A 654 7.37 40.82 -13.95
N PHE A 655 6.54 41.44 -13.11
CA PHE A 655 5.85 42.71 -13.37
C PHE A 655 4.98 42.71 -14.64
N LEU A 656 4.39 41.56 -14.99
CA LEU A 656 3.51 41.45 -16.17
C LEU A 656 2.14 42.09 -15.93
N ASN A 657 1.68 42.15 -14.67
CA ASN A 657 0.44 42.81 -14.25
C ASN A 657 0.65 44.33 -14.00
N GLY A 658 1.80 44.88 -14.38
CA GLY A 658 2.10 46.28 -14.15
C GLY A 658 2.54 46.56 -12.72
N LEU A 659 2.01 47.63 -12.11
CA LEU A 659 2.30 48.03 -10.73
C LEU A 659 1.20 47.59 -9.74
N GLN A 660 0.23 46.79 -10.18
CA GLN A 660 -0.96 46.44 -9.40
C GLN A 660 -0.63 45.73 -8.08
N ASP A 661 0.37 44.84 -8.10
CA ASP A 661 0.81 44.07 -6.93
C ASP A 661 1.95 44.76 -6.14
N ILE A 662 2.22 46.04 -6.44
CA ILE A 662 3.30 46.82 -5.83
C ILE A 662 2.70 48.03 -5.10
N GLY A 663 2.69 47.96 -3.76
CA GLY A 663 2.43 49.11 -2.91
C GLY A 663 3.55 50.14 -3.02
N GLN A 664 3.19 51.39 -3.31
CA GLN A 664 4.13 52.50 -3.47
C GLN A 664 4.08 53.39 -2.23
N PHE A 665 5.13 53.37 -1.43
CA PHE A 665 5.20 54.20 -0.21
C PHE A 665 6.33 55.20 -0.33
N VAL A 666 6.05 56.45 0.08
CA VAL A 666 7.05 57.50 0.17
C VAL A 666 6.94 58.13 1.55
N GLY A 667 8.05 58.17 2.29
CA GLY A 667 8.11 58.61 3.68
C GLY A 667 9.22 59.63 3.92
N GLY A 668 9.08 60.42 4.99
CA GLY A 668 10.11 61.35 5.44
C GLY A 668 10.36 62.54 4.51
N GLY A 669 9.33 63.03 3.82
CA GLY A 669 9.39 64.25 2.98
C GLY A 669 10.01 64.05 1.59
N GLN A 670 10.31 62.83 1.18
CA GLN A 670 10.81 62.52 -0.16
C GLN A 670 9.70 62.66 -1.22
N THR A 671 10.07 62.84 -2.48
CA THR A 671 9.17 62.76 -3.63
C THR A 671 9.73 61.73 -4.61
N ALA A 672 9.03 60.62 -4.81
CA ALA A 672 9.44 59.57 -5.73
C ALA A 672 8.27 59.09 -6.59
N THR A 673 8.57 58.67 -7.83
CA THR A 673 7.62 58.09 -8.78
C THR A 673 8.04 56.67 -9.12
N PHE A 674 7.08 55.77 -9.29
CA PHE A 674 7.32 54.38 -9.65
C PHE A 674 6.90 54.13 -11.10
N GLY A 675 7.69 53.35 -11.83
CA GLY A 675 7.43 53.04 -13.24
C GLY A 675 8.02 51.69 -13.65
N LEU A 676 7.66 51.19 -14.82
CA LEU A 676 8.28 49.98 -15.39
C LEU A 676 9.14 50.33 -16.60
N ARG A 677 10.32 49.71 -16.69
CA ARG A 677 11.20 49.77 -17.89
C ARG A 677 11.08 48.46 -18.65
N LYS A 678 10.53 48.51 -19.87
CA LYS A 678 10.31 47.34 -20.75
C LYS A 678 11.30 47.34 -21.90
N ALA A 679 11.65 46.19 -22.48
CA ALA A 679 12.42 46.16 -23.72
C ALA A 679 11.70 46.97 -24.84
N PRO A 680 12.43 47.77 -25.64
CA PRO A 680 13.88 47.95 -25.69
C PRO A 680 14.42 49.14 -24.85
N GLN A 681 13.67 49.66 -23.88
CA GLN A 681 14.10 50.78 -23.04
C GLN A 681 15.35 50.42 -22.23
N THR A 682 16.22 51.41 -22.00
CA THR A 682 17.36 51.24 -21.10
C THR A 682 16.88 50.86 -19.69
N TRP A 683 17.67 50.03 -19.02
CA TRP A 683 17.40 49.44 -17.71
C TRP A 683 16.26 48.42 -17.69
N GLY A 684 15.61 48.12 -18.83
CA GLY A 684 14.63 47.04 -18.96
C GLY A 684 15.28 45.69 -19.33
N GLY A 685 14.68 44.59 -18.87
CA GLY A 685 15.12 43.25 -19.27
C GLY A 685 14.59 42.86 -20.64
N ALA A 686 15.31 41.96 -21.34
CA ALA A 686 14.88 41.45 -22.65
C ALA A 686 13.57 40.65 -22.57
N GLN A 687 13.38 39.93 -21.46
CA GLN A 687 12.22 39.06 -21.24
C GLN A 687 11.17 39.69 -20.32
N TYR A 688 11.61 40.35 -19.23
CA TYR A 688 10.72 40.95 -18.24
C TYR A 688 11.08 42.42 -17.97
N PRO A 689 10.10 43.27 -17.65
CA PRO A 689 10.39 44.62 -17.20
C PRO A 689 11.24 44.66 -15.92
N SER A 690 11.89 45.80 -15.68
CA SER A 690 12.38 46.15 -14.34
C SER A 690 11.48 47.23 -13.72
N LEU A 691 11.38 47.24 -12.40
CA LEU A 691 10.72 48.30 -11.64
C LEU A 691 11.68 49.45 -11.40
N GLU A 692 11.27 50.66 -11.75
CA GLU A 692 11.98 51.91 -11.49
C GLU A 692 11.35 52.65 -10.31
N ILE A 693 12.20 53.12 -9.39
CA ILE A 693 11.88 54.13 -8.38
C ILE A 693 12.72 55.37 -8.69
N PHE A 694 12.09 56.43 -9.18
CA PHE A 694 12.74 57.66 -9.59
C PHE A 694 12.47 58.81 -8.60
N GLN A 695 13.50 59.56 -8.25
CA GLN A 695 13.39 60.81 -7.51
C GLN A 695 14.03 61.94 -8.33
N GLY A 696 13.23 62.94 -8.70
CA GLY A 696 13.64 64.05 -9.58
C GLY A 696 14.28 65.26 -8.89
N ASN A 697 14.74 65.13 -7.64
CA ASN A 697 15.35 66.23 -6.90
C ASN A 697 16.57 65.79 -6.06
N THR A 698 17.23 66.77 -5.45
CA THR A 698 18.45 66.61 -4.64
C THR A 698 18.19 66.22 -3.18
N PHE A 699 16.92 65.97 -2.79
CA PHE A 699 16.58 65.73 -1.38
C PHE A 699 17.22 64.44 -0.86
N SER A 700 18.07 64.58 0.15
CA SER A 700 18.87 63.50 0.73
C SER A 700 18.21 62.80 1.93
N GLY A 701 17.08 63.30 2.41
CA GLY A 701 16.27 62.67 3.45
C GLY A 701 15.21 61.70 2.90
N GLY A 702 14.51 61.03 3.82
CA GLY A 702 13.36 60.17 3.51
C GLY A 702 13.68 58.85 2.79
N PHE A 703 12.62 58.15 2.40
CA PHE A 703 12.69 56.84 1.71
C PHE A 703 11.47 56.57 0.83
N ALA A 704 11.66 55.73 -0.19
CA ALA A 704 10.62 55.26 -1.09
C ALA A 704 10.67 53.73 -1.16
N ASP A 705 9.57 53.06 -0.81
CA ASP A 705 9.47 51.61 -0.77
C ASP A 705 8.57 51.09 -1.89
N ALA A 706 9.10 50.12 -2.65
CA ALA A 706 8.29 49.19 -3.41
C ALA A 706 7.93 48.01 -2.49
N VAL A 707 6.65 47.85 -2.18
CA VAL A 707 6.13 46.84 -1.25
C VAL A 707 5.37 45.78 -2.02
N PHE A 708 5.88 44.55 -2.03
CA PHE A 708 5.27 43.45 -2.78
C PHE A 708 4.05 42.92 -2.04
N ARG A 709 2.88 42.91 -2.71
CA ARG A 709 1.56 42.61 -2.12
C ARG A 709 0.77 41.67 -3.03
N PRO A 710 0.40 40.47 -2.57
CA PRO A 710 -0.48 39.58 -3.32
C PRO A 710 -1.93 40.08 -3.27
N VAL A 711 -2.38 40.83 -4.28
CA VAL A 711 -3.76 41.22 -4.64
C VAL A 711 -4.65 41.85 -3.53
N GLN A 712 -5.31 42.96 -3.89
CA GLN A 712 -6.30 43.66 -3.06
C GLN A 712 -7.60 42.84 -2.90
N ASN A 713 -8.13 42.79 -1.69
CA ASN A 713 -9.56 42.57 -1.46
C ASN A 713 -10.37 43.75 -2.08
N GLU A 714 -11.66 43.56 -2.39
CA GLU A 714 -12.54 44.59 -2.97
C GLU A 714 -12.59 45.91 -2.14
N ALA A 715 -12.11 45.88 -0.91
CA ALA A 715 -11.98 47.02 0.00
C ALA A 715 -10.66 47.83 -0.13
N GLY A 716 -9.70 47.40 -0.96
CA GLY A 716 -8.47 48.15 -1.23
C GLY A 716 -7.35 48.03 -0.18
N ASP A 717 -7.55 47.30 0.91
CA ASP A 717 -6.60 47.15 2.00
C ASP A 717 -5.62 45.98 1.79
N GLY A 718 -4.47 46.36 1.21
CA GLY A 718 -3.17 45.67 1.08
C GLY A 718 -3.03 44.19 1.44
N GLY A 719 -2.94 43.34 0.42
CA GLY A 719 -2.53 41.93 0.53
C GLY A 719 -1.19 41.72 1.25
N PHE A 720 -1.05 40.54 1.87
CA PHE A 720 0.11 40.09 2.63
C PHE A 720 0.61 38.75 2.09
N ILE A 721 1.92 38.53 2.12
CA ILE A 721 2.51 37.23 1.81
C ILE A 721 2.34 36.34 3.05
N PRO A 722 1.71 35.16 2.98
CA PRO A 722 1.62 34.26 4.13
C PRO A 722 3.01 33.78 4.56
N CYS A 723 3.21 33.62 5.87
CA CYS A 723 4.42 33.05 6.44
C CYS A 723 4.10 32.19 7.68
N GLU A 724 5.04 31.34 8.06
CA GLU A 724 4.98 30.53 9.27
C GLU A 724 5.85 31.16 10.36
N GLY A 725 5.31 31.23 11.59
CA GLY A 725 6.06 31.71 12.74
C GLY A 725 7.28 30.83 13.01
N ASN A 726 8.41 31.45 13.39
CA ASN A 726 9.72 30.81 13.57
C ASN A 726 10.43 30.32 12.30
N ALA A 727 9.81 30.32 11.11
CA ALA A 727 10.48 29.94 9.88
C ALA A 727 11.46 31.01 9.39
N TRP A 728 12.43 30.60 8.55
CA TRP A 728 13.41 31.50 7.95
C TRP A 728 13.01 31.88 6.54
N TYR A 729 13.20 33.15 6.19
CA TYR A 729 12.83 33.70 4.89
C TYR A 729 13.98 34.48 4.28
N MET A 730 14.16 34.34 2.97
CA MET A 730 15.16 35.07 2.21
C MET A 730 14.50 35.92 1.13
N ALA A 731 14.69 37.24 1.23
CA ALA A 731 14.33 38.20 0.20
C ALA A 731 15.53 38.45 -0.69
N SER A 732 15.34 38.53 -2.01
CA SER A 732 16.40 38.86 -2.95
C SER A 732 15.89 39.56 -4.19
N GLY A 733 16.76 40.24 -4.92
CA GLY A 733 16.44 40.83 -6.22
C GLY A 733 17.67 41.44 -6.87
N LYS A 734 17.72 41.46 -8.20
CA LYS A 734 18.80 42.12 -8.93
C LYS A 734 18.55 43.63 -8.93
N VAL A 735 19.50 44.42 -8.43
CA VAL A 735 19.28 45.86 -8.19
C VAL A 735 20.38 46.73 -8.79
N SER A 736 20.00 47.84 -9.43
CA SER A 736 20.92 48.91 -9.81
C SER A 736 20.50 50.23 -9.15
N ASN A 737 21.39 50.79 -8.32
CA ASN A 737 21.14 52.01 -7.55
C ASN A 737 21.93 53.17 -8.12
N HIS A 738 21.24 54.23 -8.53
CA HIS A 738 21.87 55.39 -9.17
C HIS A 738 21.81 56.57 -8.22
N ARG A 739 22.96 56.91 -7.62
CA ARG A 739 23.08 58.06 -6.71
C ARG A 739 22.10 58.00 -5.53
N ALA A 740 21.80 56.79 -5.07
CA ALA A 740 21.00 56.48 -3.90
C ALA A 740 21.51 55.16 -3.31
N ASN A 741 21.21 54.92 -2.04
CA ASN A 741 21.41 53.62 -1.41
C ASN A 741 20.10 52.82 -1.42
N GLY A 742 20.21 51.49 -1.33
CA GLY A 742 19.09 50.58 -1.21
C GLY A 742 19.08 49.78 0.09
N GLN A 743 17.91 49.24 0.44
CA GLN A 743 17.75 48.35 1.60
C GLN A 743 16.60 47.35 1.35
N LEU A 744 16.71 46.13 1.90
CA LEU A 744 15.64 45.13 1.94
C LEU A 744 15.03 45.11 3.34
N ILE A 745 13.70 44.95 3.42
CA ILE A 745 12.99 44.94 4.70
C ILE A 745 11.96 43.82 4.70
N PHE A 746 11.91 43.07 5.80
CA PHE A 746 10.76 42.24 6.16
C PHE A 746 9.93 42.96 7.22
N SER A 747 8.63 43.06 6.99
CA SER A 747 7.66 43.50 8.00
C SER A 747 6.71 42.35 8.31
N TRP A 748 6.59 41.98 9.57
CA TRP A 748 5.83 40.82 10.06
C TRP A 748 4.51 41.25 10.67
N PHE A 749 3.48 40.44 10.47
CA PHE A 749 2.12 40.69 10.93
C PHE A 749 1.50 39.39 11.48
N THR A 750 0.58 39.52 12.42
CA THR A 750 -0.28 38.43 12.90
C THR A 750 -1.32 38.06 11.84
N ALA A 751 -2.07 36.97 12.05
CA ALA A 751 -3.03 36.44 11.07
C ALA A 751 -4.20 37.39 10.73
N ASP A 752 -4.52 38.31 11.64
CA ASP A 752 -5.52 39.38 11.48
C ASP A 752 -4.95 40.63 10.78
N GLY A 753 -3.66 40.64 10.43
CA GLY A 753 -2.98 41.78 9.79
C GLY A 753 -2.43 42.82 10.77
N THR A 754 -2.42 42.56 12.08
CA THR A 754 -1.82 43.48 13.07
C THR A 754 -0.27 43.47 12.95
N PRO A 755 0.41 44.63 12.88
CA PRO A 755 1.88 44.68 12.78
C PRO A 755 2.57 44.12 14.04
N ILE A 756 3.63 43.32 13.84
CA ILE A 756 4.46 42.76 14.92
C ILE A 756 5.80 43.50 15.00
N SER A 757 6.61 43.41 13.94
CA SER A 757 7.94 43.99 13.89
C SER A 757 8.44 44.11 12.45
N SER A 758 9.49 44.90 12.23
CA SER A 758 10.20 44.94 10.96
C SER A 758 11.69 44.77 11.19
N VAL A 759 12.36 44.09 10.27
CA VAL A 759 13.81 43.89 10.27
C VAL A 759 14.38 44.31 8.92
N ASN A 760 15.53 44.98 8.95
CA ASN A 760 16.12 45.60 7.78
C ASN A 760 17.48 44.97 7.47
N SER A 761 17.80 44.79 6.20
CA SER A 761 19.15 44.46 5.75
C SER A 761 20.10 45.63 6.03
N PRO A 762 21.43 45.42 6.01
CA PRO A 762 22.37 46.50 5.77
C PRO A 762 22.04 47.27 4.49
N GLN A 763 22.38 48.57 4.43
CA GLN A 763 22.24 49.35 3.20
C GLN A 763 23.22 48.85 2.14
N PHE A 764 22.78 48.80 0.89
CA PHE A 764 23.61 48.43 -0.26
C PHE A 764 23.71 49.56 -1.29
N ASP A 765 24.93 49.83 -1.74
CA ASP A 765 25.27 50.83 -2.75
C ASP A 765 26.00 50.15 -3.91
N TYR A 766 25.24 49.43 -4.74
CA TYR A 766 25.79 48.69 -5.89
C TYR A 766 26.10 49.58 -7.10
N GLY A 767 25.79 50.88 -7.02
CA GLY A 767 25.97 51.82 -8.13
C GLY A 767 25.13 51.50 -9.38
N SER A 768 25.41 52.28 -10.43
CA SER A 768 24.84 52.08 -11.75
C SER A 768 25.47 50.84 -12.40
N GLN A 769 24.64 49.89 -12.82
CA GLN A 769 25.08 48.63 -13.44
C GLN A 769 24.81 48.65 -14.96
N SER A 770 24.70 47.49 -15.60
CA SER A 770 24.47 47.42 -17.06
C SER A 770 23.13 48.07 -17.47
N SER A 771 23.16 49.05 -18.37
CA SER A 771 21.95 49.71 -18.87
C SER A 771 21.16 48.88 -19.90
N THR A 772 21.73 47.78 -20.39
CA THR A 772 21.13 46.95 -21.46
C THR A 772 20.90 45.50 -21.05
N ASN A 773 21.46 45.05 -19.92
CA ASN A 773 21.30 43.69 -19.45
C ASN A 773 21.16 43.60 -17.92
N PRO A 774 19.92 43.67 -17.40
CA PRO A 774 19.64 43.49 -15.98
C PRO A 774 20.01 42.13 -15.38
N GLU A 775 20.27 41.11 -16.21
CA GLU A 775 20.71 39.80 -15.70
C GLU A 775 22.11 39.85 -15.07
N THR A 776 22.95 40.82 -15.43
CA THR A 776 24.29 40.96 -14.85
C THR A 776 24.31 41.83 -13.61
N TRP A 777 23.17 42.37 -13.16
CA TRP A 777 23.12 43.19 -11.96
C TRP A 777 23.36 42.35 -10.71
N GLN A 778 24.11 42.91 -9.77
CA GLN A 778 24.29 42.35 -8.44
C GLN A 778 22.94 42.09 -7.74
N ARG A 779 22.83 40.92 -7.12
CA ARG A 779 21.63 40.46 -6.41
C ARG A 779 21.71 40.88 -4.95
N ALA A 780 20.85 41.82 -4.54
CA ALA A 780 20.59 42.09 -3.13
C ALA A 780 19.96 40.85 -2.51
N GLN A 781 20.32 40.54 -1.27
CA GLN A 781 19.80 39.41 -0.51
C GLN A 781 19.70 39.75 0.98
N PHE A 782 18.71 39.21 1.66
CA PHE A 782 18.52 39.38 3.09
C PHE A 782 17.78 38.19 3.69
N LEU A 783 18.40 37.54 4.68
CA LEU A 783 17.84 36.42 5.44
C LEU A 783 17.32 36.91 6.78
N ALA A 784 16.09 36.53 7.15
CA ALA A 784 15.48 36.87 8.42
C ALA A 784 14.58 35.74 8.94
N ARG A 785 14.51 35.59 10.27
CA ARG A 785 13.58 34.67 10.93
C ARG A 785 12.28 35.38 11.28
N ALA A 786 11.15 34.77 10.96
CA ALA A 786 9.83 35.25 11.34
C ALA A 786 9.62 35.12 12.87
N PRO A 787 9.05 36.13 13.56
CA PRO A 787 8.63 36.01 14.95
C PRO A 787 7.66 34.84 15.16
N ALA A 788 7.61 34.27 16.37
CA ALA A 788 6.82 33.07 16.65
C ALA A 788 5.31 33.21 16.37
N ASN A 789 4.76 34.42 16.49
CA ASN A 789 3.35 34.74 16.25
C ASN A 789 3.08 35.35 14.86
N ALA A 790 4.08 35.40 13.97
CA ALA A 790 3.88 35.87 12.61
C ALA A 790 3.12 34.83 11.78
N ALA A 791 2.13 35.30 11.03
CA ALA A 791 1.40 34.49 10.05
C ALA A 791 1.39 35.14 8.66
N LEU A 792 1.78 36.41 8.60
CA LEU A 792 1.77 37.25 7.41
C LEU A 792 3.04 38.11 7.37
N MET A 793 3.51 38.44 6.16
CA MET A 793 4.66 39.30 5.95
C MET A 793 4.51 40.23 4.73
N ARG A 794 5.33 41.28 4.71
CA ARG A 794 5.57 42.13 3.53
C ARG A 794 7.06 42.28 3.30
N VAL A 795 7.45 42.30 2.03
CA VAL A 795 8.83 42.55 1.63
C VAL A 795 8.91 43.88 0.90
N HIS A 796 9.89 44.69 1.31
CA HIS A 796 10.10 46.02 0.78
C HIS A 796 11.46 46.09 0.11
N PHE A 797 11.50 46.71 -1.06
CA PHE A 797 12.72 47.26 -1.63
C PHE A 797 12.69 48.77 -1.43
N ARG A 798 13.58 49.24 -0.55
CA ARG A 798 13.65 50.63 -0.13
C ARG A 798 14.76 51.36 -0.88
N LYS A 799 14.40 52.42 -1.59
CA LYS A 799 15.33 53.44 -2.09
C LYS A 799 15.42 54.58 -1.08
N LEU A 800 16.64 54.92 -0.66
CA LEU A 800 16.89 56.08 0.21
C LEU A 800 16.99 57.39 -0.60
N GLY A 801 17.12 58.51 0.10
CA GLY A 801 17.28 59.85 -0.49
C GLY A 801 18.42 59.95 -1.53
N THR A 802 18.36 60.99 -2.36
CA THR A 802 19.41 61.30 -3.34
C THR A 802 20.73 61.58 -2.62
N LYS A 803 21.73 60.73 -2.83
CA LYS A 803 23.08 60.86 -2.27
C LYS A 803 23.88 61.96 -2.98
N SER A 804 23.68 62.12 -4.29
CA SER A 804 24.38 63.11 -5.12
C SER A 804 23.65 63.40 -6.44
N GLY A 805 23.91 64.57 -7.05
CA GLY A 805 23.28 64.97 -8.31
C GLY A 805 21.84 65.47 -8.19
N THR A 806 21.21 65.80 -9.31
CA THR A 806 19.86 66.41 -9.36
C THR A 806 18.71 65.40 -9.29
N ASN A 807 19.00 64.11 -9.44
CA ASN A 807 18.04 63.02 -9.37
C ASN A 807 18.72 61.71 -8.96
N SER A 808 17.92 60.72 -8.57
CA SER A 808 18.40 59.37 -8.23
C SER A 808 17.38 58.29 -8.60
N PHE A 809 17.87 57.07 -8.80
CA PHE A 809 17.07 55.94 -9.24
C PHE A 809 17.39 54.69 -8.43
N MET A 810 16.42 53.78 -8.34
CA MET A 810 16.65 52.38 -8.03
C MET A 810 15.88 51.56 -9.07
N PHE A 811 16.56 50.60 -9.69
CA PHE A 811 15.96 49.62 -10.58
C PHE A 811 15.97 48.26 -9.94
N ILE A 812 14.83 47.55 -9.96
CA ILE A 812 14.67 46.22 -9.36
C ILE A 812 14.24 45.26 -10.47
N TYR A 813 14.95 44.14 -10.59
CA TYR A 813 14.71 43.12 -11.58
C TYR A 813 14.71 41.74 -10.91
N LYS A 814 13.75 40.89 -11.28
CA LYS A 814 13.60 39.54 -10.73
C LYS A 814 13.62 39.49 -9.18
N PRO A 815 12.75 40.25 -8.49
CA PRO A 815 12.59 40.13 -7.04
C PRO A 815 12.09 38.72 -6.67
N GLN A 816 12.49 38.23 -5.50
CA GLN A 816 12.09 36.95 -4.95
C GLN A 816 12.01 36.98 -3.44
N VAL A 817 11.05 36.24 -2.90
CA VAL A 817 10.99 35.87 -1.48
C VAL A 817 10.79 34.37 -1.40
N GLU A 818 11.51 33.70 -0.51
CA GLU A 818 11.37 32.26 -0.31
C GLU A 818 11.47 31.89 1.15
N GLU A 819 10.77 30.82 1.53
CA GLU A 819 11.02 30.13 2.80
C GLU A 819 12.27 29.25 2.67
N THR A 820 13.10 29.25 3.71
CA THR A 820 14.42 28.61 3.72
C THR A 820 14.81 28.18 5.15
N HIS A 821 16.08 27.87 5.37
CA HIS A 821 16.65 27.49 6.67
C HIS A 821 17.73 28.47 7.14
N GLU A 822 18.13 28.36 8.41
CA GLU A 822 19.06 29.30 9.05
C GLU A 822 20.46 29.35 8.42
N ASP A 823 20.95 28.21 7.91
CA ASP A 823 22.28 28.12 7.29
C ASP A 823 22.30 28.53 5.80
N ALA A 824 21.21 29.09 5.27
CA ALA A 824 21.15 29.48 3.87
C ALA A 824 22.09 30.67 3.60
N THR A 825 23.11 30.46 2.76
CA THR A 825 24.13 31.48 2.43
C THR A 825 23.85 32.27 1.16
N ALA A 826 22.88 31.83 0.35
CA ALA A 826 22.47 32.48 -0.90
C ALA A 826 21.00 32.12 -1.24
N PRO A 827 20.28 32.99 -1.97
CA PRO A 827 18.95 32.70 -2.46
C PRO A 827 18.99 31.62 -3.54
N THR A 828 17.90 30.89 -3.68
CA THR A 828 17.75 29.91 -4.78
C THR A 828 17.71 30.59 -6.16
N ALA A 829 17.77 29.78 -7.21
CA ALA A 829 17.58 30.27 -8.58
C ALA A 829 16.23 30.99 -8.69
N TRP A 830 16.21 32.13 -9.37
CA TRP A 830 14.99 32.91 -9.51
C TRP A 830 13.88 32.14 -10.24
N ASP A 831 12.71 32.11 -9.63
CA ASP A 831 11.47 31.58 -10.21
C ASP A 831 10.49 32.73 -10.48
N ALA A 832 9.77 32.64 -11.59
CA ALA A 832 8.79 33.64 -12.02
C ALA A 832 7.54 33.69 -11.13
N GLY A 833 7.42 32.76 -10.17
CA GLY A 833 6.24 32.66 -9.33
C GLY A 833 5.04 32.16 -10.15
N GLY A 834 4.22 31.32 -9.54
CA GLY A 834 3.10 30.67 -10.24
C GLY A 834 2.70 29.38 -9.56
N SER A 835 2.20 29.48 -8.33
CA SER A 835 1.59 28.32 -7.69
C SER A 835 0.12 28.23 -8.11
N THR A 836 -0.25 27.11 -8.72
CA THR A 836 -1.63 26.63 -8.68
C THR A 836 -1.97 26.35 -7.22
N TYR A 837 -2.68 27.27 -6.59
CA TYR A 837 -3.16 27.12 -5.22
C TYR A 837 -4.36 26.18 -5.24
N ILE A 838 -4.15 24.89 -4.94
CA ILE A 838 -5.22 23.93 -4.65
C ILE A 838 -5.26 23.79 -3.14
N ASN A 839 -5.98 24.69 -2.48
CA ASN A 839 -6.28 24.53 -1.07
C ASN A 839 -7.66 23.92 -0.97
N GLY A 840 -7.74 22.60 -0.74
CA GLY A 840 -8.83 21.79 -0.16
C GLY A 840 -10.31 22.07 -0.49
N SER A 841 -10.61 23.07 -1.31
CA SER A 841 -11.90 23.78 -1.45
C SER A 841 -11.86 24.87 -2.53
N ARG A 842 -10.69 25.36 -2.97
CA ARG A 842 -10.59 26.40 -4.01
C ARG A 842 -9.32 26.20 -4.86
N MET A 843 -9.50 26.35 -6.17
CA MET A 843 -8.43 26.45 -7.16
C MET A 843 -8.48 27.85 -7.76
N ILE A 844 -7.49 28.70 -7.49
CA ILE A 844 -7.37 30.03 -8.09
C ILE A 844 -6.18 30.00 -9.04
N THR A 845 -6.42 30.01 -10.35
CA THR A 845 -5.35 30.12 -11.34
C THR A 845 -5.80 30.82 -12.62
N ASP A 846 -5.00 31.79 -13.08
CA ASP A 846 -4.98 32.31 -14.46
C ASP A 846 -3.96 31.53 -15.34
N THR A 847 -3.66 30.27 -14.99
CA THR A 847 -2.61 29.45 -15.66
C THR A 847 -3.13 28.25 -16.46
N PHE A 848 -4.45 28.06 -16.55
CA PHE A 848 -5.03 27.11 -17.51
C PHE A 848 -5.04 27.71 -18.92
N ASP A 849 -3.91 27.62 -19.64
CA ASP A 849 -3.94 27.71 -21.10
C ASP A 849 -4.68 26.48 -21.64
N ALA A 850 -5.80 26.73 -22.33
CA ALA A 850 -6.65 25.74 -22.98
C ALA A 850 -5.85 24.76 -23.87
N THR A 851 -4.67 25.15 -24.35
CA THR A 851 -3.78 24.30 -25.14
C THR A 851 -3.36 23.01 -24.42
N ARG A 852 -3.32 22.99 -23.08
CA ARG A 852 -2.96 21.80 -22.29
C ARG A 852 -4.15 20.93 -21.86
N LEU A 853 -5.38 21.46 -21.90
CA LEU A 853 -6.60 20.70 -21.61
C LEU A 853 -7.03 19.80 -22.79
N ILE A 854 -6.51 20.07 -23.99
CA ILE A 854 -6.86 19.37 -25.25
C ILE A 854 -6.35 17.91 -25.30
N ARG A 855 -5.45 17.47 -24.38
CA ARG A 855 -4.90 16.10 -24.40
C ARG A 855 -5.69 15.07 -23.57
N THR A 856 -6.79 15.46 -22.94
CA THR A 856 -7.70 14.53 -22.23
C THR A 856 -9.06 14.53 -22.91
N PRO A 857 -9.63 13.37 -23.27
CA PRO A 857 -10.89 13.30 -24.02
C PRO A 857 -12.13 13.73 -23.20
N ASP A 858 -12.06 13.74 -21.87
CA ASP A 858 -13.20 14.01 -21.00
C ASP A 858 -12.86 15.02 -19.89
N ILE A 859 -13.81 15.92 -19.60
CA ILE A 859 -13.93 16.64 -18.33
C ILE A 859 -15.14 16.05 -17.60
N ARG A 860 -14.93 15.39 -16.46
CA ARG A 860 -16.01 14.81 -15.63
C ARG A 860 -16.21 15.67 -14.39
N ALA A 861 -17.31 16.43 -14.35
CA ALA A 861 -17.70 17.24 -13.21
C ALA A 861 -19.02 16.70 -12.62
N ILE A 862 -19.11 16.60 -11.29
CA ILE A 862 -20.33 16.20 -10.57
C ILE A 862 -21.37 17.33 -10.59
N MET A 863 -20.92 18.59 -10.53
CA MET A 863 -21.75 19.79 -10.73
C MET A 863 -20.93 20.82 -11.51
N GLY A 864 -21.38 21.21 -12.71
CA GLY A 864 -20.75 22.24 -13.53
C GLY A 864 -21.69 23.44 -13.67
N ARG A 865 -21.25 24.63 -13.24
CA ARG A 865 -21.93 25.91 -13.53
C ARG A 865 -21.08 26.68 -14.53
N PHE A 866 -21.53 26.74 -15.77
CA PHE A 866 -20.84 27.46 -16.84
C PHE A 866 -21.51 28.82 -17.05
N GLY A 867 -20.73 29.91 -17.05
CA GLY A 867 -21.24 31.25 -17.41
C GLY A 867 -21.60 31.35 -18.90
N SER A 868 -20.81 30.69 -19.76
CA SER A 868 -21.14 30.40 -21.16
C SER A 868 -20.49 29.08 -21.58
N LEU A 869 -21.14 28.31 -22.45
CA LEU A 869 -20.62 27.07 -23.01
C LEU A 869 -20.80 27.08 -24.53
N THR A 870 -19.70 27.09 -25.27
CA THR A 870 -19.70 26.91 -26.72
C THR A 870 -19.25 25.47 -27.01
N ALA A 871 -20.17 24.61 -27.43
CA ALA A 871 -19.89 23.21 -27.75
C ALA A 871 -20.54 22.83 -29.08
N ALA A 872 -19.85 21.99 -29.87
CA ALA A 872 -20.36 21.51 -31.16
C ALA A 872 -21.55 20.56 -30.97
N ASN A 873 -21.53 19.75 -29.91
CA ASN A 873 -22.63 18.86 -29.51
C ASN A 873 -22.82 18.95 -27.99
N ILE A 874 -24.07 19.08 -27.55
CA ILE A 874 -24.46 19.00 -26.12
C ILE A 874 -25.53 17.92 -26.01
N SER A 875 -25.27 16.89 -25.20
CA SER A 875 -26.25 15.85 -24.87
C SER A 875 -26.67 16.02 -23.41
N VAL A 876 -27.98 16.22 -23.18
CA VAL A 876 -28.56 16.36 -21.83
C VAL A 876 -29.50 15.17 -21.62
N GLY A 877 -29.19 14.30 -20.64
CA GLY A 877 -30.02 13.13 -20.35
C GLY A 877 -31.33 13.49 -19.64
N VAL A 878 -31.24 14.29 -18.57
CA VAL A 878 -32.37 14.84 -17.81
C VAL A 878 -31.99 16.25 -17.38
N GLY A 879 -32.79 17.26 -17.72
CA GLY A 879 -32.50 18.65 -17.38
C GLY A 879 -33.77 19.47 -17.22
N GLU A 880 -33.85 20.22 -16.12
CA GLU A 880 -34.84 21.29 -15.93
C GLU A 880 -34.25 22.57 -16.51
N VAL A 881 -34.91 23.16 -17.51
CA VAL A 881 -34.41 24.36 -18.19
C VAL A 881 -35.45 25.45 -18.10
N GLY A 882 -35.13 26.55 -17.41
CA GLY A 882 -36.04 27.69 -17.26
C GLY A 882 -36.41 28.34 -18.60
N THR A 883 -35.42 28.57 -19.46
CA THR A 883 -35.64 29.13 -20.81
C THR A 883 -34.65 28.52 -21.80
N ILE A 884 -35.17 27.93 -22.89
CA ILE A 884 -34.36 27.50 -24.04
C ILE A 884 -34.59 28.49 -25.18
N MET A 885 -33.56 29.25 -25.57
CA MET A 885 -33.57 30.04 -26.81
C MET A 885 -32.85 29.26 -27.91
N LEU A 886 -33.62 28.67 -28.83
CA LEU A 886 -33.11 28.02 -30.02
C LEU A 886 -33.12 29.01 -31.18
N ASN A 887 -31.98 29.22 -31.84
CA ASN A 887 -31.96 29.94 -33.12
C ASN A 887 -32.54 29.03 -34.21
N GLY A 888 -33.81 29.24 -34.55
CA GLY A 888 -34.54 28.52 -35.61
C GLY A 888 -35.59 27.53 -35.09
N ASN A 889 -36.72 27.43 -35.80
CA ASN A 889 -37.91 26.62 -35.48
C ASN A 889 -37.63 25.10 -35.54
N ALA A 890 -36.98 24.55 -34.50
CA ALA A 890 -36.68 23.13 -34.36
C ALA A 890 -37.59 22.39 -33.35
N VAL A 891 -38.67 23.01 -32.89
CA VAL A 891 -39.64 22.40 -31.98
C VAL A 891 -40.87 21.95 -32.76
N THR A 892 -41.18 20.65 -32.73
CA THR A 892 -42.44 20.10 -33.28
C THR A 892 -43.56 20.32 -32.28
N VAL A 893 -44.52 21.17 -32.61
CA VAL A 893 -45.81 21.22 -31.91
C VAL A 893 -46.83 20.58 -32.83
N GLY A 894 -47.17 19.31 -32.60
CA GLY A 894 -48.28 18.68 -33.30
C GLY A 894 -49.58 19.41 -32.98
N ALA A 895 -50.38 19.71 -34.00
CA ALA A 895 -51.73 20.25 -33.78
C ALA A 895 -52.72 19.08 -33.77
N GLY A 896 -53.43 18.89 -32.66
CA GLY A 896 -54.44 17.86 -32.49
C GLY A 896 -55.79 18.46 -32.08
N GLN A 897 -56.88 17.86 -32.56
CA GLN A 897 -58.24 18.18 -32.12
C GLN A 897 -59.01 16.89 -31.87
N GLU A 898 -59.52 16.71 -30.67
CA GLU A 898 -60.43 15.62 -30.30
C GLU A 898 -61.80 16.21 -29.92
N LEU A 899 -62.86 15.63 -30.47
CA LEU A 899 -64.25 16.08 -30.22
C LEU A 899 -65.12 14.87 -29.88
N GLY A 900 -65.94 15.00 -28.84
CA GLY A 900 -66.90 13.97 -28.38
C GLY A 900 -68.37 14.26 -28.71
N ASN A 901 -68.68 15.37 -29.40
CA ASN A 901 -70.06 15.74 -29.72
C ASN A 901 -70.59 14.95 -30.91
N PHE A 902 -71.77 14.35 -30.79
CA PHE A 902 -72.39 13.56 -31.85
C PHE A 902 -72.57 14.33 -33.20
N VAL A 903 -72.32 13.65 -34.33
CA VAL A 903 -72.61 14.15 -35.69
C VAL A 903 -73.48 13.12 -36.46
N PRO A 904 -74.78 13.40 -36.70
CA PRO A 904 -75.67 12.47 -37.40
C PRO A 904 -75.46 12.43 -38.91
N GLY A 905 -75.68 11.26 -39.53
CA GLY A 905 -75.98 11.21 -40.94
C GLY A 905 -77.26 11.97 -41.28
N ASN A 906 -77.31 12.66 -42.42
CA ASN A 906 -78.54 13.31 -42.88
C ASN A 906 -78.63 13.40 -44.42
N GLY A 907 -77.82 12.60 -45.12
CA GLY A 907 -77.71 12.67 -46.58
C GLY A 907 -76.89 13.87 -47.11
N ALA A 908 -76.32 14.71 -46.23
CA ALA A 908 -75.45 15.83 -46.60
C ALA A 908 -74.07 15.75 -45.92
N TRP A 909 -73.06 16.40 -46.53
CA TRP A 909 -71.71 16.47 -45.96
C TRP A 909 -71.69 17.46 -44.79
N GLN A 910 -71.20 17.03 -43.65
CA GLN A 910 -71.10 17.81 -42.42
C GLN A 910 -69.65 17.89 -41.95
N VAL A 911 -69.27 18.98 -41.30
CA VAL A 911 -67.90 19.13 -40.76
C VAL A 911 -67.74 18.21 -39.54
N ALA A 912 -66.80 17.28 -39.62
CA ALA A 912 -66.39 16.44 -38.50
C ALA A 912 -65.32 17.15 -37.66
N ASN A 913 -64.20 17.56 -38.26
CA ASN A 913 -63.12 18.28 -37.58
C ASN A 913 -62.65 19.48 -38.41
N SER A 914 -62.18 20.54 -37.74
CA SER A 914 -61.59 21.70 -38.38
C SER A 914 -60.48 22.27 -37.51
N VAL A 915 -59.28 22.40 -38.09
CA VAL A 915 -58.09 22.94 -37.44
C VAL A 915 -57.41 23.93 -38.39
N SER A 916 -57.03 25.10 -37.85
CA SER A 916 -56.18 26.06 -38.55
C SER A 916 -54.72 25.76 -38.21
N TYR A 917 -53.92 25.35 -39.19
CA TYR A 917 -52.53 24.91 -39.02
C TYR A 917 -51.57 25.81 -39.79
N THR A 918 -50.63 26.45 -39.10
CA THR A 918 -49.68 27.40 -39.72
C THR A 918 -48.33 26.76 -39.95
N LEU A 919 -47.86 26.79 -41.20
CA LEU A 919 -46.52 26.37 -41.59
C LEU A 919 -45.61 27.60 -41.80
N PRO A 920 -44.48 27.71 -41.09
CA PRO A 920 -43.54 28.82 -41.30
C PRO A 920 -42.77 28.70 -42.63
N PHE A 921 -42.70 27.51 -43.23
CA PHE A 921 -42.07 27.24 -44.52
C PHE A 921 -42.80 26.09 -45.22
N SER A 922 -42.64 25.96 -46.54
CA SER A 922 -43.21 24.84 -47.29
C SER A 922 -42.63 23.50 -46.81
N GLY A 923 -43.48 22.54 -46.46
CA GLY A 923 -43.06 21.27 -45.84
C GLY A 923 -44.06 20.14 -46.05
N ALA A 924 -43.63 18.90 -45.83
CA ALA A 924 -44.51 17.74 -45.97
C ALA A 924 -45.38 17.61 -44.71
N VAL A 925 -46.70 17.70 -44.86
CA VAL A 925 -47.65 17.54 -43.75
C VAL A 925 -48.32 16.18 -43.86
N THR A 926 -48.36 15.47 -42.73
CA THR A 926 -49.12 14.25 -42.54
C THR A 926 -50.36 14.57 -41.71
N ILE A 927 -51.53 14.26 -42.26
CA ILE A 927 -52.84 14.45 -41.65
C ILE A 927 -53.41 13.07 -41.40
N GLN A 928 -53.77 12.80 -40.15
CA GLN A 928 -54.42 11.56 -39.74
C GLN A 928 -55.74 11.88 -39.07
N TRP A 929 -56.78 11.17 -39.47
CA TRP A 929 -58.10 11.30 -38.87
C TRP A 929 -58.66 9.93 -38.52
N PHE A 930 -59.27 9.83 -37.35
CA PHE A 930 -59.91 8.63 -36.85
C PHE A 930 -61.25 9.02 -36.24
N ALA A 931 -62.27 8.19 -36.42
CA ALA A 931 -63.52 8.33 -35.69
C ALA A 931 -64.13 6.98 -35.31
N SER A 932 -64.98 6.99 -34.29
CA SER A 932 -65.87 5.90 -33.95
C SER A 932 -67.28 6.17 -34.49
N GLN A 933 -67.93 5.12 -34.95
CA GLN A 933 -69.32 5.17 -35.39
C GLN A 933 -70.22 4.36 -34.47
N ASN A 934 -71.45 4.85 -34.28
CA ASN A 934 -72.52 4.12 -33.63
C ASN A 934 -73.75 4.04 -34.54
N TYR A 935 -74.49 2.94 -34.47
CA TYR A 935 -75.72 2.70 -35.23
C TYR A 935 -76.75 1.93 -34.41
N LEU A 936 -78.01 2.32 -34.55
CA LEU A 936 -79.13 1.70 -33.81
C LEU A 936 -79.62 0.37 -34.43
N VAL A 937 -79.51 0.18 -35.75
CA VAL A 937 -80.02 -1.01 -36.46
C VAL A 937 -79.12 -1.35 -37.66
N ARG A 938 -78.84 -2.64 -37.90
CA ARG A 938 -78.09 -3.11 -39.10
C ARG A 938 -78.96 -2.98 -40.35
N GLN A 939 -78.70 -1.99 -41.19
CA GLN A 939 -79.32 -1.80 -42.51
C GLN A 939 -78.24 -1.42 -43.54
N SER A 940 -78.56 -1.49 -44.83
CA SER A 940 -77.70 -0.98 -45.90
C SER A 940 -77.36 0.48 -45.64
N GLN A 941 -76.07 0.79 -45.57
CA GLN A 941 -75.58 2.09 -45.15
C GLN A 941 -74.40 2.48 -46.02
N ALA A 942 -74.41 3.72 -46.48
CA ALA A 942 -73.27 4.32 -47.16
C ALA A 942 -72.71 5.44 -46.28
N ILE A 943 -71.39 5.48 -46.19
CA ILE A 943 -70.65 6.45 -45.38
C ILE A 943 -69.58 7.11 -46.21
N GLY A 944 -69.29 8.38 -45.91
CA GLY A 944 -68.34 9.17 -46.66
C GLY A 944 -67.42 9.97 -45.74
N ILE A 945 -66.15 10.04 -46.10
CA ILE A 945 -65.15 10.90 -45.47
C ILE A 945 -64.52 11.77 -46.55
N ARG A 946 -64.29 13.04 -46.25
CA ARG A 946 -63.68 13.99 -47.19
C ARG A 946 -62.74 14.95 -46.49
N LEU A 947 -61.51 15.06 -46.98
CA LEU A 947 -60.53 16.06 -46.55
C LEU A 947 -60.61 17.29 -47.45
N ARG A 948 -60.75 18.46 -46.84
CA ARG A 948 -60.59 19.77 -47.47
C ARG A 948 -59.43 20.52 -46.85
N ILE A 949 -58.63 21.16 -47.69
CA ILE A 949 -57.59 22.10 -47.27
C ILE A 949 -57.86 23.42 -47.97
N ASN A 950 -58.01 24.49 -47.20
CA ASN A 950 -58.35 25.83 -47.70
C ASN A 950 -59.62 25.83 -48.57
N GLY A 951 -60.62 25.04 -48.18
CA GLY A 951 -61.89 24.89 -48.90
C GLY A 951 -61.86 23.89 -50.06
N THR A 952 -60.68 23.51 -50.57
CA THR A 952 -60.52 22.59 -51.70
C THR A 952 -60.46 21.14 -51.25
N VAL A 953 -61.28 20.27 -51.85
CA VAL A 953 -61.27 18.82 -51.59
C VAL A 953 -59.95 18.22 -52.07
N GLN A 954 -59.19 17.65 -51.13
CA GLN A 954 -57.91 16.99 -51.40
C GLN A 954 -58.06 15.48 -51.52
N TRP A 955 -59.03 14.90 -50.81
CA TRP A 955 -59.30 13.47 -50.80
C TRP A 955 -60.76 13.23 -50.39
N SER A 956 -61.40 12.22 -50.96
CA SER A 956 -62.76 11.81 -50.59
C SER A 956 -62.92 10.32 -50.84
N ARG A 957 -63.67 9.65 -49.97
CA ARG A 957 -64.10 8.26 -50.13
C ARG A 957 -65.56 8.16 -49.71
N ILE A 958 -66.34 7.38 -50.45
CA ILE A 958 -67.64 6.87 -50.01
C ILE A 958 -67.54 5.34 -50.07
N ALA A 959 -67.90 4.67 -48.98
CA ALA A 959 -67.97 3.22 -48.86
C ALA A 959 -69.42 2.78 -48.64
N GLY A 960 -69.80 1.60 -49.12
CA GLY A 960 -71.18 1.11 -49.21
C GLY A 960 -71.92 1.54 -50.50
N ASP A 961 -73.03 0.86 -50.81
CA ASP A 961 -73.90 1.20 -51.93
C ASP A 961 -74.84 2.36 -51.55
N PRO A 962 -74.66 3.57 -52.12
CA PRO A 962 -75.53 4.71 -51.83
C PRO A 962 -77.00 4.48 -52.26
N ASN A 963 -77.26 3.47 -53.11
CA ASN A 963 -78.58 3.14 -53.64
C ASN A 963 -79.24 1.91 -52.97
N GLY A 964 -78.65 1.36 -51.90
CA GLY A 964 -79.34 0.42 -50.99
C GLY A 964 -79.05 -1.07 -51.15
N GLY A 965 -78.09 -1.49 -51.98
CA GLY A 965 -77.59 -2.87 -52.05
C GLY A 965 -77.05 -3.35 -50.69
N ALA A 966 -77.51 -4.53 -50.25
CA ALA A 966 -77.20 -5.08 -48.94
C ALA A 966 -75.80 -5.71 -48.90
N THR A 967 -74.79 -4.92 -48.53
CA THR A 967 -73.52 -5.44 -47.99
C THR A 967 -73.14 -4.70 -46.72
N ILE A 968 -72.82 -5.47 -45.68
CA ILE A 968 -72.37 -4.97 -44.38
C ILE A 968 -70.89 -4.59 -44.54
N GLU A 969 -70.60 -3.34 -44.87
CA GLU A 969 -69.22 -2.84 -44.77
C GLU A 969 -69.01 -2.20 -43.39
N GLN A 970 -68.38 -2.96 -42.48
CA GLN A 970 -67.62 -2.36 -41.37
C GLN A 970 -66.44 -1.60 -41.99
N ASP A 971 -66.68 -0.38 -42.47
CA ASP A 971 -65.58 0.46 -42.92
C ASP A 971 -64.91 1.11 -41.72
N TRP A 972 -63.59 1.12 -41.75
CA TRP A 972 -62.77 1.73 -40.71
C TRP A 972 -62.73 3.24 -41.00
N LEU A 973 -63.29 4.05 -40.11
CA LEU A 973 -63.31 5.51 -40.23
C LEU A 973 -61.94 6.10 -39.94
N VAL A 974 -61.00 5.79 -40.82
CA VAL A 974 -59.61 6.18 -40.74
C VAL A 974 -59.18 6.79 -42.06
N MET A 975 -58.49 7.91 -41.97
CA MET A 975 -57.90 8.58 -43.12
C MET A 975 -56.46 8.95 -42.78
N GLY A 976 -55.53 8.57 -43.65
CA GLY A 976 -54.16 9.07 -43.67
C GLY A 976 -53.91 9.81 -44.97
N TRP A 977 -53.42 11.04 -44.90
CA TRP A 977 -53.10 11.85 -46.06
C TRP A 977 -51.76 12.56 -45.85
N ARG A 978 -50.91 12.58 -46.88
CA ARG A 978 -49.61 13.26 -46.81
C ARG A 978 -49.33 14.03 -48.08
N ARG A 979 -48.96 15.32 -47.98
CA ARG A 979 -48.53 16.14 -49.11
C ARG A 979 -47.66 17.31 -48.68
N LEU A 980 -46.91 17.87 -49.62
CA LEU A 980 -46.26 19.18 -49.46
C LEU A 980 -47.33 20.28 -49.43
N LEU A 981 -47.33 21.08 -48.36
CA LEU A 981 -48.08 22.33 -48.26
C LEU A 981 -47.11 23.51 -48.30
N GLY A 982 -47.58 24.68 -48.76
CA GLY A 982 -46.78 25.91 -48.78
C GLY A 982 -46.54 26.49 -47.39
N ALA A 983 -45.72 27.52 -47.28
CA ALA A 983 -45.70 28.37 -46.09
C ALA A 983 -47.04 29.11 -45.96
N GLY A 984 -47.54 29.28 -44.73
CA GLY A 984 -48.77 30.00 -44.43
C GLY A 984 -49.76 29.20 -43.58
N THR A 985 -50.91 29.80 -43.29
CA THR A 985 -51.99 29.18 -42.53
C THR A 985 -52.88 28.34 -43.45
N HIS A 986 -53.09 27.08 -43.07
CA HIS A 986 -53.94 26.12 -43.76
C HIS A 986 -55.14 25.76 -42.91
N ASN A 987 -56.35 26.00 -43.41
CA ASN A 987 -57.58 25.50 -42.80
C ASN A 987 -57.80 24.05 -43.25
N ILE A 988 -57.56 23.10 -42.35
CA ILE A 988 -57.70 21.66 -42.58
C ILE A 988 -59.04 21.22 -42.00
N VAL A 989 -59.90 20.70 -42.86
CA VAL A 989 -61.26 20.29 -42.50
C VAL A 989 -61.51 18.86 -42.95
N VAL A 990 -62.01 18.01 -42.06
CA VAL A 990 -62.53 16.69 -42.40
C VAL A 990 -64.04 16.75 -42.34
N ASP A 991 -64.71 16.41 -43.44
CA ASP A 991 -66.16 16.27 -43.51
C ASP A 991 -66.56 14.78 -43.44
N TRP A 992 -67.75 14.55 -42.91
CA TRP A 992 -68.45 13.28 -42.79
C TRP A 992 -69.76 13.31 -43.57
N TRP A 993 -70.14 12.18 -44.15
CA TRP A 993 -71.44 11.99 -44.79
C TRP A 993 -71.99 10.61 -44.47
N SER A 994 -73.31 10.51 -44.33
CA SER A 994 -74.01 9.24 -44.38
C SER A 994 -75.40 9.42 -44.98
N ASN A 995 -75.87 8.43 -45.74
CA ASN A 995 -77.22 8.40 -46.30
C ASN A 995 -78.32 8.12 -45.26
N ASN A 996 -77.96 7.77 -44.02
CA ASN A 996 -78.91 7.34 -43.01
C ASN A 996 -78.71 8.08 -41.68
N ALA A 997 -79.79 8.64 -41.14
CA ALA A 997 -79.77 9.32 -39.85
C ALA A 997 -79.52 8.42 -38.64
N ASN A 998 -79.64 7.11 -38.82
CA ASN A 998 -79.30 6.12 -37.79
C ASN A 998 -77.79 5.93 -37.61
N LEU A 999 -76.96 6.44 -38.53
CA LEU A 999 -75.50 6.44 -38.40
C LEU A 999 -75.00 7.74 -37.79
N ARG A 1000 -74.06 7.63 -36.87
CA ARG A 1000 -73.48 8.80 -36.23
C ARG A 1000 -72.03 8.64 -35.84
N LEU A 1001 -71.28 9.74 -35.90
CA LEU A 1001 -69.95 9.83 -35.31
C LEU A 1001 -70.07 10.17 -33.83
N GLU A 1002 -69.32 9.47 -32.98
CA GLU A 1002 -69.26 9.75 -31.54
C GLU A 1002 -67.94 10.44 -31.17
N THR A 1003 -66.83 9.70 -31.16
CA THR A 1003 -65.49 10.28 -30.96
C THR A 1003 -64.78 10.47 -32.28
N ARG A 1004 -64.09 11.61 -32.42
CA ARG A 1004 -63.28 11.91 -33.61
C ARG A 1004 -62.03 12.69 -33.25
N SER A 1005 -60.91 12.25 -33.83
CA SER A 1005 -59.59 12.80 -33.59
C SER A 1005 -58.93 13.16 -34.91
N LEU A 1006 -58.46 14.39 -35.02
CA LEU A 1006 -57.65 14.89 -36.12
C LEU A 1006 -56.24 15.20 -35.58
N MET A 1007 -55.22 14.62 -36.20
CA MET A 1007 -53.81 14.87 -35.89
C MET A 1007 -53.09 15.40 -37.14
N ILE A 1008 -52.33 16.48 -36.97
CA ILE A 1008 -51.56 17.10 -38.06
C ILE A 1008 -50.11 17.21 -37.62
N ASN A 1009 -49.23 16.54 -38.37
CA ASN A 1009 -47.79 16.50 -38.14
C ASN A 1009 -47.05 17.02 -39.37
N GLY A 1010 -46.38 18.17 -39.25
CA GLY A 1010 -45.46 18.66 -40.28
C GLY A 1010 -44.07 18.04 -40.13
N ALA A 1011 -43.50 17.52 -41.22
CA ALA A 1011 -42.08 17.18 -41.28
C ALA A 1011 -41.24 18.47 -41.36
N MET A 1012 -40.27 18.58 -40.46
CA MET A 1012 -39.25 19.64 -40.47
C MET A 1012 -38.19 19.35 -41.54
N ARG A 1013 -37.32 20.33 -41.83
CA ARG A 1013 -36.10 20.10 -42.61
C ARG A 1013 -35.13 19.18 -41.89
#